data_AF-A0A6G0R5K9-F1
#
_entry.id   AF-A0A6G0R5K9-F1
#
_cell.length_a   1.000
_cell.length_b   1.000
_cell.length_c   1.000
_cell.angle_alpha   90.00
_cell.angle_beta   90.00
_cell.angle_gamma   90.00
#
_symmetry.space_group_name_H-M   'P 1'
#
loop_
_entity.id
_entity.type
_entity.pdbx_description
1 polymer ?
#
loop_
_entity_poly.entity_id
_entity_poly.type
_entity_poly.pdbx_seq_one_letter_code
_entity_poly.pdbx_strand_id
1 'polypeptide(L)'
;MDEGEGDLDDFKDCKWPFGGNGKPEDVAIPSGAGCAQINDVLARADEKAGEFSFGGQAHVLPSTAGLFVDGVGSIPVPITAEQAEMLITQCEKSPFGHDFDTKMDENVRKSWQLEPDMVQLKNPLWKTGLDELTKTIALRLGYENIPLESTLYKLLMYGEGGHFVKHQDTEKKDGMIATLVVQLPSLHEGGDLVVHSKGKVRYRHDFGKSDGTAAYLPHYPVHYADSEHAVENVTKGYRLVLVYSICLPKTMRHFKRDPDDSLIEELAEAIANIDPEDDDSFALLLGHNYTEKSIMDLGFGAFKGIDRARVGVLEGANAVVPTDKQLKLLIGKLSHDIFYETEYTNSRVFAHMNSITWYSMAGEALGSTRNLLSTLNFLNPSQEMLVELWMPHGICKRGGYTGNEGPTKSTVYCTYAIIAWPAALHTEKTLEYMPEDVGVELLSAQKSTDAAVLRDFLENLNARLEGQGKVAWYSYRDDVSVKFCRTLCELLVAAGDSELVNFFFSKLCPSLDGLEDNESLIQPMISIVRAFDWNDIGQVILKTFGEFVSRRGEILGASNLEMNLKVVTGLDNGAAKQALLKLAAEKAACFPKDGLCLDGPVELLLEHAIRCEDKTIFDSVVNVFKEVDASLLEYVATTISQSIRDMDPTNERYPVLASIVSKRIEWLKSQIEVLDKPFTWEMSDAEFSDNAKVQAFLRCLHENDQERTQIQRISRRTELRSRLDAQQSKERFVRDASEFNKR
;
A
#
# COMPACT_ATOMS: atom_id res chain seq x y z
N MET A 1 18.07 -3.42 13.03
CA MET A 1 17.60 -2.10 13.46
C MET A 1 17.19 -2.27 14.90
N ASP A 2 17.56 -1.36 15.80
CA ASP A 2 17.23 -1.50 17.23
C ASP A 2 15.84 -0.91 17.47
N GLU A 3 14.82 -1.71 17.16
CA GLU A 3 13.42 -1.42 17.45
C GLU A 3 13.18 -1.42 18.97
N GLY A 4 12.23 -0.60 19.42
CA GLY A 4 11.87 -0.49 20.83
C GLY A 4 10.46 0.04 21.01
N GLU A 5 9.91 -0.18 22.21
CA GLU A 5 8.61 0.36 22.64
C GLU A 5 8.62 1.91 22.60
N GLY A 6 7.43 2.52 22.52
CA GLY A 6 7.25 3.98 22.46
C GLY A 6 7.89 4.72 23.64
N ASP A 7 8.43 5.90 23.37
CA ASP A 7 9.28 6.64 24.30
C ASP A 7 8.49 7.78 24.98
N LEU A 8 8.58 7.92 26.30
CA LEU A 8 7.87 8.98 27.06
C LEU A 8 8.36 10.39 26.70
N ASP A 9 9.53 10.51 26.09
CA ASP A 9 10.02 11.75 25.53
C ASP A 9 9.17 12.24 24.33
N ASP A 10 8.49 11.33 23.62
CA ASP A 10 7.81 11.59 22.35
C ASP A 10 6.50 12.40 22.53
N PHE A 11 5.91 12.40 23.73
CA PHE A 11 4.72 13.18 24.11
C PHE A 11 4.98 14.21 25.22
N LYS A 12 6.23 14.67 25.41
CA LYS A 12 6.62 15.67 26.42
C LYS A 12 5.81 16.97 26.38
N ASP A 13 5.36 17.39 25.19
CA ASP A 13 4.52 18.57 24.98
C ASP A 13 3.05 18.38 25.42
N CYS A 14 2.70 17.23 26.02
CA CYS A 14 1.35 16.86 26.49
C CYS A 14 0.29 16.81 25.37
N LYS A 15 0.74 16.67 24.12
CA LYS A 15 -0.07 16.45 22.92
C LYS A 15 -0.07 14.97 22.56
N TRP A 16 -1.24 14.43 22.29
CA TRP A 16 -1.46 13.03 21.94
C TRP A 16 -2.02 12.91 20.52
N PRO A 17 -1.99 11.72 19.91
CA PRO A 17 -2.52 11.49 18.58
C PRO A 17 -3.96 11.99 18.41
N PHE A 18 -4.28 12.49 17.22
CA PHE A 18 -5.62 12.98 16.85
C PHE A 18 -6.22 14.04 17.80
N GLY A 19 -5.37 14.83 18.47
CA GLY A 19 -5.80 16.04 19.19
C GLY A 19 -6.08 15.87 20.69
N GLY A 20 -5.80 14.71 21.27
CA GLY A 20 -5.81 14.56 22.72
C GLY A 20 -4.80 15.51 23.38
N ASN A 21 -5.20 16.17 24.48
CA ASN A 21 -4.33 17.04 25.26
C ASN A 21 -4.45 16.67 26.73
N GLY A 22 -3.32 16.46 27.40
CA GLY A 22 -3.28 16.00 28.79
C GLY A 22 -1.93 15.40 29.16
N LYS A 23 -1.74 15.14 30.44
CA LYS A 23 -0.55 14.45 30.94
C LYS A 23 -0.63 12.94 30.70
N PRO A 24 0.50 12.21 30.80
CA PRO A 24 0.50 10.75 30.74
C PRO A 24 -0.47 10.06 31.71
N GLU A 25 -0.66 10.64 32.91
CA GLU A 25 -1.57 10.12 33.95
C GLU A 25 -3.04 10.55 33.83
N ASP A 26 -3.38 11.44 32.91
CA ASP A 26 -4.78 11.88 32.74
C ASP A 26 -5.59 10.82 31.97
N VAL A 27 -6.85 10.59 32.36
CA VAL A 27 -7.77 9.66 31.70
C VAL A 27 -8.53 10.40 30.59
N ALA A 28 -8.57 9.84 29.38
CA ALA A 28 -9.36 10.42 28.30
C ALA A 28 -10.86 10.30 28.60
N ILE A 29 -11.61 11.39 28.43
CA ILE A 29 -13.06 11.46 28.62
C ILE A 29 -13.67 11.95 27.29
N PRO A 30 -14.69 11.29 26.74
CA PRO A 30 -15.34 11.75 25.51
C PRO A 30 -16.08 13.08 25.70
N SER A 31 -16.08 13.91 24.66
CA SER A 31 -16.97 15.08 24.54
C SER A 31 -18.34 14.66 24.02
N GLY A 32 -19.39 15.43 24.36
CA GLY A 32 -20.76 15.14 23.94
C GLY A 32 -21.52 14.26 24.94
N ALA A 33 -22.82 14.54 25.11
CA ALA A 33 -23.64 13.85 26.09
C ALA A 33 -24.01 12.43 25.64
N GLY A 34 -24.32 12.24 24.35
CA GLY A 34 -24.57 10.92 23.77
C GLY A 34 -23.31 10.05 23.78
N CYS A 35 -22.15 10.61 23.40
CA CYS A 35 -20.87 9.89 23.49
C CYS A 35 -20.52 9.45 24.92
N ALA A 36 -20.79 10.28 25.93
CA ALA A 36 -20.59 9.91 27.33
C ALA A 36 -21.55 8.79 27.79
N GLN A 37 -22.84 8.83 27.40
CA GLN A 37 -23.77 7.74 27.70
C GLN A 37 -23.36 6.43 27.00
N ILE A 38 -22.97 6.50 25.72
CA ILE A 38 -22.48 5.37 24.92
C ILE A 38 -21.23 4.74 25.57
N ASN A 39 -20.29 5.56 26.03
CA ASN A 39 -19.10 5.12 26.77
C ASN A 39 -19.46 4.26 27.99
N ASP A 40 -20.41 4.72 28.81
CA ASP A 40 -20.77 4.07 30.08
C ASP A 40 -21.65 2.83 29.90
N VAL A 41 -22.36 2.69 28.77
CA VAL A 41 -22.99 1.41 28.38
C VAL A 41 -21.92 0.44 27.85
N LEU A 42 -21.00 0.88 27.00
CA LEU A 42 -19.94 0.04 26.44
C LEU A 42 -18.93 -0.47 27.48
N ALA A 43 -18.74 0.25 28.59
CA ALA A 43 -17.94 -0.20 29.74
C ALA A 43 -18.54 -1.44 30.45
N ARG A 44 -19.83 -1.73 30.27
CA ARG A 44 -20.50 -2.93 30.81
C ARG A 44 -20.43 -4.14 29.89
N ALA A 45 -20.03 -3.97 28.62
CA ALA A 45 -19.82 -5.10 27.71
C ALA A 45 -18.66 -6.03 28.15
N ASP A 46 -17.78 -5.54 29.02
CA ASP A 46 -16.65 -6.28 29.61
C ASP A 46 -17.06 -7.57 30.33
N GLU A 47 -18.23 -7.62 30.98
CA GLU A 47 -18.72 -8.83 31.67
C GLU A 47 -18.91 -10.03 30.71
N LYS A 48 -19.06 -9.76 29.41
CA LYS A 48 -19.25 -10.75 28.35
C LYS A 48 -18.10 -10.82 27.35
N ALA A 49 -16.96 -10.16 27.62
CA ALA A 49 -15.79 -10.12 26.72
C ALA A 49 -15.04 -11.46 26.58
N GLY A 50 -15.19 -12.38 27.53
CA GLY A 50 -14.36 -13.56 27.65
C GLY A 50 -13.01 -13.29 28.35
N GLU A 51 -12.38 -14.34 28.86
CA GLU A 51 -11.14 -14.25 29.62
C GLU A 51 -9.92 -14.09 28.69
N PHE A 52 -9.15 -13.01 28.88
CA PHE A 52 -7.96 -12.68 28.07
C PHE A 52 -6.88 -13.79 28.06
N SER A 53 -6.64 -14.39 29.23
CA SER A 53 -5.91 -15.65 29.36
C SER A 53 -6.37 -16.38 30.60
N PHE A 54 -6.47 -17.71 30.50
CA PHE A 54 -6.96 -18.57 31.57
C PHE A 54 -6.33 -19.95 31.49
N GLY A 55 -6.38 -20.72 32.59
CA GLY A 55 -5.81 -22.06 32.64
C GLY A 55 -6.25 -22.86 33.86
N GLY A 56 -5.55 -23.97 34.10
CA GLY A 56 -5.74 -24.86 35.24
C GLY A 56 -5.42 -26.32 34.91
N GLN A 57 -5.87 -27.25 35.75
CA GLN A 57 -5.84 -28.67 35.44
C GLN A 57 -6.82 -28.98 34.31
N ALA A 58 -6.38 -29.72 33.30
CA ALA A 58 -7.23 -30.21 32.22
C ALA A 58 -7.99 -31.48 32.65
N HIS A 59 -8.97 -31.35 33.56
CA HIS A 59 -9.71 -32.48 34.15
C HIS A 59 -10.33 -33.45 33.15
N VAL A 60 -10.67 -32.98 31.94
CA VAL A 60 -11.26 -33.78 30.85
C VAL A 60 -10.21 -34.55 30.02
N LEU A 61 -8.92 -34.21 30.13
CA LEU A 61 -7.83 -34.92 29.45
C LEU A 61 -7.27 -36.05 30.33
N PRO A 62 -7.03 -37.25 29.77
CA PRO A 62 -6.45 -38.35 30.53
C PRO A 62 -4.95 -38.11 30.80
N SER A 63 -4.48 -38.36 32.03
CA SER A 63 -3.04 -38.31 32.37
C SER A 63 -2.17 -39.13 31.42
N THR A 64 -2.65 -40.29 30.99
CA THR A 64 -1.98 -41.13 29.98
C THR A 64 -2.48 -40.76 28.58
N ALA A 65 -1.85 -39.78 27.94
CA ALA A 65 -2.19 -39.36 26.57
C ALA A 65 -1.98 -40.45 25.49
N GLY A 66 -1.20 -41.49 25.80
CA GLY A 66 -0.78 -42.49 24.82
C GLY A 66 0.15 -41.89 23.76
N LEU A 67 1.04 -40.97 24.18
CA LEU A 67 1.98 -40.29 23.29
C LEU A 67 2.88 -41.33 22.58
N PHE A 68 2.95 -41.18 21.27
CA PHE A 68 3.79 -41.97 20.39
C PHE A 68 4.44 -41.03 19.39
N VAL A 69 5.75 -41.14 19.21
CA VAL A 69 6.52 -40.33 18.27
C VAL A 69 7.15 -41.25 17.25
N ASP A 70 6.95 -40.97 15.96
CA ASP A 70 7.53 -41.77 14.89
C ASP A 70 9.07 -41.70 14.97
N GLY A 71 9.74 -42.85 14.82
CA GLY A 71 11.18 -43.01 15.08
C GLY A 71 11.56 -43.34 16.53
N VAL A 72 10.78 -42.91 17.55
CA VAL A 72 11.07 -43.19 18.98
C VAL A 72 10.17 -44.29 19.56
N GLY A 73 8.91 -44.35 19.15
CA GLY A 73 7.90 -45.26 19.69
C GLY A 73 7.04 -44.61 20.78
N SER A 74 6.58 -45.40 21.76
CA SER A 74 5.66 -44.94 22.81
C SER A 74 6.40 -44.24 23.94
N ILE A 75 5.98 -43.02 24.26
CA ILE A 75 6.53 -42.20 25.35
C ILE A 75 5.57 -42.25 26.55
N PRO A 76 5.97 -42.80 27.70
CA PRO A 76 5.18 -42.70 28.93
C PRO A 76 5.33 -41.30 29.56
N VAL A 77 4.41 -40.95 30.45
CA VAL A 77 4.43 -39.70 31.22
C VAL A 77 4.13 -39.99 32.70
N PRO A 78 4.76 -39.28 33.67
CA PRO A 78 5.72 -38.20 33.48
C PRO A 78 7.03 -38.63 32.84
N ILE A 79 7.57 -37.75 32.00
CA ILE A 79 8.75 -38.02 31.18
C ILE A 79 10.02 -38.13 32.03
N THR A 80 10.86 -39.14 31.75
CA THR A 80 12.20 -39.29 32.37
C THR A 80 13.28 -38.57 31.57
N ALA A 81 14.44 -38.30 32.18
CA ALA A 81 15.57 -37.68 31.49
C ALA A 81 16.03 -38.49 30.25
N GLU A 82 16.13 -39.82 30.39
CA GLU A 82 16.44 -40.76 29.30
C GLU A 82 15.46 -40.63 28.12
N GLN A 83 14.16 -40.51 28.40
CA GLN A 83 13.12 -40.35 27.37
C GLN A 83 13.13 -38.95 26.75
N ALA A 84 13.46 -37.92 27.52
CA ALA A 84 13.62 -36.56 27.02
C ALA A 84 14.84 -36.46 26.10
N GLU A 85 15.97 -37.06 26.48
CA GLU A 85 17.18 -37.16 25.65
C GLU A 85 16.90 -37.95 24.37
N MET A 86 16.23 -39.10 24.44
CA MET A 86 15.79 -39.87 23.26
C MET A 86 14.93 -39.03 22.31
N LEU A 87 13.92 -38.31 22.82
CA LEU A 87 13.09 -37.40 22.03
C LEU A 87 13.92 -36.27 21.39
N ILE A 88 14.81 -35.64 22.16
CA ILE A 88 15.70 -34.57 21.70
C ILE A 88 16.61 -35.02 20.54
N THR A 89 16.90 -36.32 20.38
CA THR A 89 17.61 -36.82 19.18
C THR A 89 16.80 -36.76 17.89
N GLN A 90 15.47 -36.72 17.96
CA GLN A 90 14.57 -36.62 16.81
C GLN A 90 13.97 -35.23 16.64
N CYS A 91 13.93 -34.41 17.70
CA CYS A 91 13.48 -33.03 17.63
C CYS A 91 14.51 -32.12 16.93
N GLU A 92 14.03 -31.14 16.18
CA GLU A 92 14.88 -30.01 15.78
C GLU A 92 14.98 -28.99 16.94
N LYS A 93 16.02 -28.14 16.93
CA LYS A 93 16.02 -26.94 17.79
C LYS A 93 14.93 -26.00 17.30
N SER A 94 14.11 -25.50 18.21
CA SER A 94 12.94 -24.72 17.80
C SER A 94 13.34 -23.32 17.31
N PRO A 95 13.09 -22.95 16.04
CA PRO A 95 13.44 -21.62 15.53
C PRO A 95 12.57 -20.51 16.11
N PHE A 96 13.00 -19.27 15.93
CA PHE A 96 12.09 -18.11 15.92
C PHE A 96 12.23 -17.36 14.59
N GLY A 97 11.20 -16.59 14.24
CA GLY A 97 11.18 -15.79 13.02
C GLY A 97 11.17 -14.30 13.35
N HIS A 98 11.88 -13.51 12.54
CA HIS A 98 11.66 -12.07 12.44
C HIS A 98 11.37 -11.76 10.97
N ASP A 99 10.21 -11.16 10.70
CA ASP A 99 9.66 -10.88 9.38
C ASP A 99 9.52 -12.12 8.47
N PHE A 100 10.62 -12.56 7.85
CA PHE A 100 10.68 -13.74 6.96
C PHE A 100 11.92 -14.63 7.18
N ASP A 101 12.76 -14.33 8.17
CA ASP A 101 14.08 -14.95 8.35
C ASP A 101 14.11 -15.88 9.58
N THR A 102 14.53 -17.14 9.37
CA THR A 102 14.46 -18.22 10.37
C THR A 102 15.75 -18.24 11.20
N LYS A 103 15.67 -17.76 12.45
CA LYS A 103 16.83 -17.52 13.31
C LYS A 103 16.92 -18.53 14.46
N MET A 104 18.16 -18.85 14.81
CA MET A 104 18.55 -19.88 15.79
C MET A 104 19.49 -19.26 16.85
N ASP A 105 18.95 -18.38 17.69
CA ASP A 105 19.65 -17.82 18.85
C ASP A 105 19.07 -18.38 20.16
N GLU A 106 19.90 -19.13 20.90
CA GLU A 106 19.52 -19.75 22.17
C GLU A 106 19.36 -18.75 23.33
N ASN A 107 19.75 -17.47 23.14
CA ASN A 107 19.46 -16.39 24.09
C ASN A 107 18.03 -15.82 23.94
N VAL A 108 17.35 -16.15 22.84
CA VAL A 108 15.96 -15.74 22.54
C VAL A 108 15.01 -16.91 22.77
N ARG A 109 15.36 -18.10 22.26
CA ARG A 109 14.55 -19.32 22.40
C ARG A 109 15.44 -20.54 22.58
N LYS A 110 15.35 -21.20 23.74
CA LYS A 110 15.99 -22.49 24.01
C LYS A 110 14.93 -23.56 24.26
N SER A 111 14.53 -24.25 23.20
CA SER A 111 13.63 -25.41 23.24
C SER A 111 13.88 -26.32 22.03
N TRP A 112 13.31 -27.52 22.04
CA TRP A 112 13.27 -28.42 20.90
C TRP A 112 11.83 -28.67 20.45
N GLN A 113 11.60 -28.91 19.15
CA GLN A 113 10.25 -29.14 18.60
C GLN A 113 10.15 -30.37 17.69
N LEU A 114 8.94 -30.92 17.63
CA LEU A 114 8.48 -31.89 16.64
C LEU A 114 7.20 -31.38 15.98
N GLU A 115 7.11 -31.58 14.67
CA GLU A 115 5.93 -31.22 13.86
C GLU A 115 4.75 -32.19 14.10
N PRO A 116 3.50 -31.80 13.78
CA PRO A 116 2.30 -32.55 14.16
C PRO A 116 2.16 -33.96 13.54
N ASP A 117 2.77 -34.20 12.38
CA ASP A 117 2.72 -35.47 11.66
C ASP A 117 3.57 -36.55 12.34
N MET A 118 4.69 -36.16 12.96
CA MET A 118 5.56 -37.03 13.77
C MET A 118 4.93 -37.45 15.11
N VAL A 119 3.79 -36.87 15.52
CA VAL A 119 3.23 -36.97 16.88
C VAL A 119 1.82 -37.57 16.89
N GLN A 120 1.68 -38.74 17.49
CA GLN A 120 0.41 -39.47 17.60
C GLN A 120 -0.02 -39.60 19.07
N LEU A 121 -1.30 -39.34 19.37
CA LEU A 121 -1.88 -39.43 20.71
C LEU A 121 -2.87 -40.61 20.74
N LYS A 122 -2.36 -41.79 21.10
CA LYS A 122 -3.02 -43.09 20.84
C LYS A 122 -4.10 -43.47 21.85
N ASN A 123 -4.33 -42.68 22.89
CA ASN A 123 -5.48 -42.86 23.78
C ASN A 123 -6.75 -42.25 23.14
N PRO A 124 -7.80 -43.03 22.81
CA PRO A 124 -9.02 -42.48 22.21
C PRO A 124 -9.71 -41.42 23.08
N LEU A 125 -9.56 -41.50 24.41
CA LEU A 125 -10.10 -40.51 25.34
C LEU A 125 -9.42 -39.14 25.20
N TRP A 126 -8.21 -39.06 24.65
CA TRP A 126 -7.55 -37.77 24.42
C TRP A 126 -8.34 -36.90 23.45
N LYS A 127 -8.86 -37.48 22.35
CA LYS A 127 -9.67 -36.72 21.41
C LYS A 127 -10.97 -36.25 22.06
N THR A 128 -11.72 -37.13 22.73
CA THR A 128 -12.97 -36.76 23.39
C THR A 128 -12.75 -35.66 24.44
N GLY A 129 -11.70 -35.77 25.25
CA GLY A 129 -11.33 -34.77 26.23
C GLY A 129 -10.86 -33.45 25.63
N LEU A 130 -10.18 -33.48 24.47
CA LEU A 130 -9.79 -32.26 23.73
C LEU A 130 -11.01 -31.59 23.09
N ASP A 131 -11.94 -32.36 22.52
CA ASP A 131 -13.21 -31.86 21.96
C ASP A 131 -14.08 -31.21 23.07
N GLU A 132 -14.06 -31.76 24.30
CA GLU A 132 -14.74 -31.19 25.47
C GLU A 132 -14.02 -29.96 26.03
N LEU A 133 -12.69 -30.00 26.17
CA LEU A 133 -11.87 -28.86 26.55
C LEU A 133 -12.04 -27.69 25.57
N THR A 134 -12.14 -27.98 24.27
CA THR A 134 -12.34 -26.95 23.22
C THR A 134 -13.70 -26.26 23.37
N LYS A 135 -14.75 -26.95 23.84
CA LYS A 135 -16.05 -26.31 24.19
C LYS A 135 -15.93 -25.42 25.43
N THR A 136 -15.21 -25.88 26.46
CA THR A 136 -14.93 -25.05 27.65
C THR A 136 -14.13 -23.80 27.28
N ILE A 137 -13.16 -23.93 26.36
CA ILE A 137 -12.38 -22.81 25.82
C ILE A 137 -13.26 -21.87 25.00
N ALA A 138 -14.15 -22.39 24.16
CA ALA A 138 -15.09 -21.58 23.40
C ALA A 138 -15.98 -20.73 24.32
N LEU A 139 -16.57 -21.33 25.35
CA LEU A 139 -17.34 -20.62 26.38
C LEU A 139 -16.50 -19.52 27.06
N ARG A 140 -15.31 -19.86 27.57
CA ARG A 140 -14.46 -18.91 28.33
C ARG A 140 -13.87 -17.79 27.47
N LEU A 141 -13.66 -17.99 26.17
CA LEU A 141 -13.28 -16.93 25.21
C LEU A 141 -14.48 -16.10 24.70
N GLY A 142 -15.72 -16.37 25.13
CA GLY A 142 -16.91 -15.66 24.64
C GLY A 142 -17.43 -16.12 23.27
N TYR A 143 -16.99 -17.29 22.79
CA TYR A 143 -17.43 -17.97 21.56
C TYR A 143 -18.43 -19.10 21.88
N GLU A 144 -19.35 -18.87 22.81
CA GLU A 144 -20.39 -19.83 23.17
C GLU A 144 -21.22 -20.25 21.94
N ASN A 145 -21.63 -21.52 21.88
CA ASN A 145 -22.30 -22.18 20.74
C ASN A 145 -21.50 -22.25 19.41
N ILE A 146 -20.31 -21.64 19.29
CA ILE A 146 -19.46 -21.75 18.10
C ILE A 146 -18.56 -23.00 18.23
N PRO A 147 -18.58 -23.94 17.26
CA PRO A 147 -17.80 -25.17 17.34
C PRO A 147 -16.34 -24.92 16.90
N LEU A 148 -15.54 -24.30 17.76
CA LEU A 148 -14.13 -23.99 17.49
C LEU A 148 -13.32 -25.26 17.13
N GLU A 149 -12.40 -25.13 16.18
CA GLU A 149 -11.51 -26.21 15.73
C GLU A 149 -10.16 -26.13 16.47
N SER A 150 -9.80 -27.16 17.25
CA SER A 150 -8.47 -27.28 17.87
C SER A 150 -7.55 -28.15 17.02
N THR A 151 -6.50 -27.56 16.44
CA THR A 151 -5.52 -28.31 15.62
C THR A 151 -4.13 -28.29 16.26
N LEU A 152 -3.50 -29.46 16.39
CA LEU A 152 -2.11 -29.56 16.85
C LEU A 152 -1.20 -28.79 15.87
N TYR A 153 -0.33 -27.94 16.42
CA TYR A 153 0.64 -27.16 15.67
C TYR A 153 2.08 -27.62 15.91
N LYS A 154 2.46 -27.98 17.14
CA LYS A 154 3.81 -28.50 17.46
C LYS A 154 3.82 -29.17 18.84
N LEU A 155 4.71 -30.14 19.02
CA LEU A 155 5.12 -30.63 20.34
C LEU A 155 6.44 -29.93 20.71
N LEU A 156 6.56 -29.44 21.95
CA LEU A 156 7.75 -28.74 22.44
C LEU A 156 8.33 -29.41 23.69
N MET A 157 9.66 -29.49 23.72
CA MET A 157 10.46 -29.89 24.88
C MET A 157 11.25 -28.69 25.41
N TYR A 158 11.17 -28.44 26.72
CA TYR A 158 12.06 -27.52 27.43
C TYR A 158 12.80 -28.32 28.51
N GLY A 159 14.13 -28.38 28.42
CA GLY A 159 15.01 -28.91 29.46
C GLY A 159 15.68 -27.77 30.25
N GLU A 160 16.71 -28.09 31.04
CA GLU A 160 17.36 -27.09 31.90
C GLU A 160 18.00 -25.92 31.12
N GLY A 161 17.75 -24.70 31.58
CA GLY A 161 18.07 -23.46 30.87
C GLY A 161 17.05 -23.11 29.76
N GLY A 162 16.03 -23.94 29.54
CA GLY A 162 15.05 -23.80 28.48
C GLY A 162 14.05 -22.68 28.73
N HIS A 163 13.86 -21.81 27.75
CA HIS A 163 13.06 -20.59 27.87
C HIS A 163 12.61 -20.08 26.49
N PHE A 164 11.74 -19.07 26.49
CA PHE A 164 11.43 -18.25 25.32
C PHE A 164 11.12 -16.82 25.82
N VAL A 165 11.85 -15.81 25.35
CA VAL A 165 11.65 -14.40 25.76
C VAL A 165 10.28 -13.85 25.33
N LYS A 166 9.93 -12.63 25.77
CA LYS A 166 8.72 -11.89 25.38
C LYS A 166 8.59 -11.87 23.86
N HIS A 167 7.52 -12.45 23.32
CA HIS A 167 7.23 -12.51 21.89
C HIS A 167 5.70 -12.60 21.66
N GLN A 168 5.28 -12.40 20.41
CA GLN A 168 3.90 -12.61 19.97
C GLN A 168 3.85 -13.84 19.04
N ASP A 169 2.81 -14.66 19.11
CA ASP A 169 2.62 -15.76 18.16
C ASP A 169 2.10 -15.16 16.84
N THR A 170 2.84 -15.32 15.74
CA THR A 170 2.30 -14.94 14.41
C THR A 170 1.16 -15.88 14.04
N GLU A 171 0.04 -15.36 13.52
CA GLU A 171 -1.13 -16.19 13.15
C GLU A 171 -0.74 -17.29 12.14
N LYS A 172 -0.78 -18.56 12.57
CA LYS A 172 -0.26 -19.70 11.78
C LYS A 172 -1.28 -20.36 10.84
N LYS A 173 -2.57 -20.05 11.00
CA LYS A 173 -3.67 -20.58 10.19
C LYS A 173 -4.79 -19.55 10.06
N ASP A 174 -5.44 -19.52 8.89
CA ASP A 174 -6.54 -18.59 8.63
C ASP A 174 -7.68 -18.76 9.66
N GLY A 175 -7.97 -17.70 10.43
CA GLY A 175 -9.00 -17.71 11.47
C GLY A 175 -8.55 -18.32 12.82
N MET A 176 -7.24 -18.47 13.05
CA MET A 176 -6.69 -18.75 14.38
C MET A 176 -6.96 -17.56 15.31
N ILE A 177 -7.67 -17.80 16.43
CA ILE A 177 -8.01 -16.77 17.42
C ILE A 177 -7.19 -16.88 18.71
N ALA A 178 -6.76 -18.09 19.09
CA ALA A 178 -6.07 -18.35 20.34
C ALA A 178 -5.07 -19.51 20.25
N THR A 179 -4.07 -19.49 21.13
CA THR A 179 -3.11 -20.58 21.34
C THR A 179 -3.48 -21.32 22.63
N LEU A 180 -3.74 -22.62 22.51
CA LEU A 180 -3.90 -23.56 23.63
C LEU A 180 -2.57 -24.30 23.84
N VAL A 181 -2.02 -24.21 25.04
CA VAL A 181 -0.82 -24.97 25.44
C VAL A 181 -1.25 -26.06 26.41
N VAL A 182 -1.09 -27.33 26.06
CA VAL A 182 -1.36 -28.47 26.96
C VAL A 182 -0.03 -29.06 27.43
N GLN A 183 0.30 -28.87 28.69
CA GLN A 183 1.38 -29.58 29.35
C GLN A 183 0.95 -31.01 29.66
N LEU A 184 1.70 -31.97 29.12
CA LEU A 184 1.64 -33.36 29.55
C LEU A 184 2.31 -33.51 30.91
N PRO A 185 1.94 -34.51 31.74
CA PRO A 185 2.58 -34.74 33.03
C PRO A 185 4.11 -34.68 32.92
N SER A 186 4.72 -33.77 33.68
CA SER A 186 6.12 -33.34 33.52
C SER A 186 6.70 -32.99 34.89
N LEU A 187 7.92 -33.45 35.18
CA LEU A 187 8.63 -33.12 36.42
C LEU A 187 9.68 -32.05 36.13
N HIS A 188 9.37 -30.79 36.48
CA HIS A 188 10.24 -29.64 36.26
C HIS A 188 10.09 -28.56 37.33
N GLU A 189 11.11 -27.71 37.44
CA GLU A 189 11.07 -26.43 38.15
C GLU A 189 11.22 -25.28 37.14
N GLY A 190 10.71 -24.08 37.46
CA GLY A 190 10.64 -22.98 36.48
C GLY A 190 9.76 -23.31 35.26
N GLY A 191 9.88 -22.58 34.16
CA GLY A 191 9.08 -22.86 32.95
C GLY A 191 7.64 -22.33 32.94
N ASP A 192 7.32 -21.31 33.74
CA ASP A 192 6.00 -20.68 33.76
C ASP A 192 5.69 -20.01 32.41
N LEU A 193 4.41 -20.03 32.02
CA LEU A 193 3.93 -19.23 30.89
C LEU A 193 3.40 -17.89 31.44
N VAL A 194 4.06 -16.81 31.07
CA VAL A 194 3.68 -15.44 31.43
C VAL A 194 3.01 -14.79 30.23
N VAL A 195 1.80 -14.26 30.43
CA VAL A 195 1.04 -13.56 29.39
C VAL A 195 0.96 -12.08 29.76
N HIS A 196 1.41 -11.24 28.83
CA HIS A 196 1.45 -9.80 28.95
C HIS A 196 0.20 -9.17 28.32
N SER A 197 -0.12 -7.97 28.76
CA SER A 197 -1.20 -7.15 28.23
C SER A 197 -0.80 -5.70 28.44
N LYS A 198 -0.66 -4.93 27.36
CA LYS A 198 -0.18 -3.53 27.39
C LYS A 198 1.18 -3.41 28.10
N GLY A 199 2.15 -4.23 27.66
CA GLY A 199 3.50 -4.37 28.22
C GLY A 199 3.58 -5.08 29.59
N LYS A 200 2.60 -4.85 30.46
CA LYS A 200 2.55 -5.35 31.84
C LYS A 200 2.25 -6.86 31.88
N VAL A 201 2.85 -7.56 32.85
CA VAL A 201 2.48 -8.96 33.17
C VAL A 201 1.06 -8.98 33.73
N ARG A 202 0.15 -9.72 33.09
CA ARG A 202 -1.27 -9.79 33.50
C ARG A 202 -1.67 -11.18 34.01
N TYR A 203 -1.09 -12.24 33.46
CA TYR A 203 -1.32 -13.62 33.90
C TYR A 203 0.00 -14.40 33.95
N ARG A 204 0.12 -15.34 34.90
CA ARG A 204 1.22 -16.31 34.99
C ARG A 204 0.62 -17.67 35.29
N HIS A 205 0.97 -18.67 34.49
CA HIS A 205 0.48 -20.04 34.60
C HIS A 205 1.63 -20.98 34.99
N ASP A 206 1.52 -21.60 36.16
CA ASP A 206 2.56 -22.47 36.75
C ASP A 206 2.41 -23.95 36.37
N PHE A 207 1.34 -24.31 35.67
CA PHE A 207 1.01 -25.68 35.27
C PHE A 207 0.88 -26.68 36.44
N GLY A 208 0.38 -26.22 37.60
CA GLY A 208 0.08 -27.09 38.75
C GLY A 208 1.32 -27.51 39.56
N LYS A 209 2.39 -26.70 39.53
CA LYS A 209 3.58 -26.94 40.36
C LYS A 209 3.33 -26.57 41.83
N SER A 210 2.59 -25.50 42.07
CA SER A 210 2.14 -25.07 43.41
C SER A 210 1.27 -26.13 44.10
N ASP A 211 0.37 -26.77 43.35
CA ASP A 211 -0.48 -27.88 43.82
C ASP A 211 0.26 -29.24 43.85
N GLY A 212 1.48 -29.33 43.32
CA GLY A 212 2.26 -30.58 43.20
C GLY A 212 1.69 -31.59 42.17
N THR A 213 0.75 -31.16 41.32
CA THR A 213 0.02 -31.99 40.35
C THR A 213 0.70 -32.08 38.98
N ALA A 214 1.63 -31.15 38.66
CA ALA A 214 2.31 -31.03 37.37
C ALA A 214 2.93 -32.35 36.83
N ALA A 215 3.43 -33.20 37.73
CA ALA A 215 4.06 -34.48 37.37
C ALA A 215 3.06 -35.63 37.15
N TYR A 216 1.75 -35.43 37.35
CA TYR A 216 0.75 -36.50 37.36
C TYR A 216 -0.49 -36.21 36.52
N LEU A 217 -0.84 -34.92 36.33
CA LEU A 217 -2.08 -34.48 35.71
C LEU A 217 -1.76 -33.49 34.56
N PRO A 218 -2.50 -33.53 33.44
CA PRO A 218 -2.31 -32.57 32.36
C PRO A 218 -2.82 -31.20 32.78
N HIS A 219 -2.10 -30.15 32.38
CA HIS A 219 -2.44 -28.76 32.69
C HIS A 219 -2.45 -27.93 31.42
N TYR A 220 -3.29 -26.90 31.38
CA TYR A 220 -3.41 -26.04 30.21
C TYR A 220 -3.54 -24.57 30.60
N PRO A 221 -2.99 -23.67 29.77
CA PRO A 221 -3.58 -22.36 29.58
C PRO A 221 -3.92 -22.06 28.11
N VAL A 222 -4.79 -21.07 27.95
CA VAL A 222 -5.13 -20.42 26.68
C VAL A 222 -4.81 -18.94 26.78
N HIS A 223 -4.38 -18.35 25.67
CA HIS A 223 -4.26 -16.91 25.45
C HIS A 223 -4.64 -16.61 24.00
N TYR A 224 -5.10 -15.38 23.71
CA TYR A 224 -5.36 -14.97 22.33
C TYR A 224 -4.06 -14.98 21.49
N ALA A 225 -4.16 -15.27 20.19
CA ALA A 225 -2.99 -15.46 19.33
C ALA A 225 -2.11 -14.19 19.23
N ASP A 226 -2.71 -13.01 19.35
CA ASP A 226 -2.05 -11.71 19.39
C ASP A 226 -1.50 -11.34 20.78
N SER A 227 -1.61 -12.19 21.79
CA SER A 227 -1.09 -11.91 23.12
C SER A 227 0.42 -12.08 23.19
N GLU A 228 1.12 -11.01 23.58
CA GLU A 228 2.51 -11.08 23.99
C GLU A 228 2.68 -12.06 25.16
N HIS A 229 3.61 -12.99 25.06
CA HIS A 229 3.88 -13.97 26.11
C HIS A 229 5.36 -14.38 26.17
N ALA A 230 5.75 -14.98 27.29
CA ALA A 230 7.08 -15.51 27.53
C ALA A 230 7.00 -16.86 28.25
N VAL A 231 8.00 -17.72 28.04
CA VAL A 231 8.22 -18.94 28.83
C VAL A 231 9.45 -18.70 29.69
N GLU A 232 9.24 -18.61 31.01
CA GLU A 232 10.32 -18.41 31.98
C GLU A 232 11.31 -19.59 31.96
N ASN A 233 12.51 -19.37 32.49
CA ASN A 233 13.56 -20.38 32.49
C ASN A 233 13.15 -21.66 33.26
N VAL A 234 13.29 -22.83 32.64
CA VAL A 234 13.22 -24.14 33.31
C VAL A 234 14.51 -24.35 34.11
N THR A 235 14.39 -24.34 35.43
CA THR A 235 15.55 -24.40 36.35
C THR A 235 15.98 -25.81 36.71
N LYS A 236 15.08 -26.80 36.60
CA LYS A 236 15.39 -28.23 36.72
C LYS A 236 14.45 -29.08 35.86
N GLY A 237 14.94 -30.23 35.41
CA GLY A 237 14.13 -31.29 34.79
C GLY A 237 13.62 -30.94 33.38
N TYR A 238 12.49 -31.54 33.00
CA TYR A 238 11.95 -31.48 31.64
C TYR A 238 10.46 -31.16 31.63
N ARG A 239 10.07 -30.21 30.78
CA ARG A 239 8.71 -29.75 30.55
C ARG A 239 8.29 -30.06 29.11
N LEU A 240 7.29 -30.93 28.96
CA LEU A 240 6.76 -31.40 27.70
C LEU A 240 5.36 -30.83 27.44
N VAL A 241 5.20 -30.09 26.33
CA VAL A 241 3.90 -29.46 25.98
C VAL A 241 3.49 -29.73 24.53
N LEU A 242 2.19 -29.84 24.31
CA LEU A 242 1.53 -29.82 23.01
C LEU A 242 0.94 -28.43 22.78
N VAL A 243 1.22 -27.81 21.64
CA VAL A 243 0.69 -26.48 21.27
C VAL A 243 -0.37 -26.67 20.19
N TYR A 244 -1.58 -26.16 20.44
CA TYR A 244 -2.74 -26.23 19.56
C TYR A 244 -3.16 -24.81 19.12
N SER A 245 -3.39 -24.64 17.82
CA SER A 245 -4.12 -23.48 17.30
C SER A 245 -5.62 -23.70 17.50
N ILE A 246 -6.30 -22.73 18.11
CA ILE A 246 -7.76 -22.68 18.22
C ILE A 246 -8.28 -21.76 17.12
N CYS A 247 -9.10 -22.33 16.21
CA CYS A 247 -9.55 -21.66 15.00
C CYS A 247 -11.07 -21.54 14.90
N LEU A 248 -11.54 -20.47 14.25
CA LEU A 248 -12.92 -20.31 13.80
C LEU A 248 -13.21 -21.21 12.57
N PRO A 249 -14.33 -21.96 12.56
CA PRO A 249 -14.74 -22.75 11.40
C PRO A 249 -14.91 -21.89 10.16
N LYS A 250 -14.46 -22.38 9.00
CA LYS A 250 -14.49 -21.62 7.74
C LYS A 250 -15.87 -21.07 7.34
N THR A 251 -16.94 -21.77 7.71
CA THR A 251 -18.34 -21.37 7.46
C THR A 251 -18.94 -20.47 8.55
N MET A 252 -18.29 -20.34 9.72
CA MET A 252 -18.79 -19.60 10.89
C MET A 252 -18.16 -18.21 11.05
N ARG A 253 -17.27 -17.81 10.14
CA ARG A 253 -16.49 -16.54 10.22
C ARG A 253 -17.33 -15.26 10.23
N HIS A 254 -18.60 -15.35 9.86
CA HIS A 254 -19.56 -14.23 9.82
C HIS A 254 -20.68 -14.35 10.87
N PHE A 255 -20.63 -15.35 11.75
CA PHE A 255 -21.71 -15.55 12.71
C PHE A 255 -21.70 -14.44 13.76
N LYS A 256 -22.78 -13.66 13.76
CA LYS A 256 -23.12 -12.77 14.85
C LYS A 256 -23.12 -13.57 16.16
N ARG A 257 -22.58 -12.94 17.19
CA ARG A 257 -22.97 -13.22 18.57
C ARG A 257 -24.47 -12.92 18.68
N ASP A 258 -25.16 -13.49 19.66
CA ASP A 258 -26.29 -12.77 20.26
C ASP A 258 -25.68 -11.76 21.26
N PRO A 259 -25.60 -10.45 20.96
CA PRO A 259 -25.27 -9.45 21.96
C PRO A 259 -26.30 -9.49 23.11
N ASP A 260 -25.96 -8.85 24.23
CA ASP A 260 -26.87 -8.83 25.38
C ASP A 260 -28.07 -7.92 25.07
N ASP A 261 -29.26 -8.50 24.89
CA ASP A 261 -30.50 -7.76 24.57
C ASP A 261 -30.71 -6.54 25.47
N SER A 262 -30.35 -6.62 26.76
CA SER A 262 -30.48 -5.48 27.68
C SER A 262 -29.49 -4.36 27.38
N LEU A 263 -28.23 -4.68 27.04
CA LEU A 263 -27.24 -3.69 26.61
C LEU A 263 -27.50 -3.17 25.20
N ILE A 264 -28.16 -3.95 24.33
CA ILE A 264 -28.66 -3.47 23.03
C ILE A 264 -29.74 -2.40 23.26
N GLU A 265 -30.74 -2.68 24.10
CA GLU A 265 -31.82 -1.74 24.40
C GLU A 265 -31.29 -0.45 25.06
N GLU A 266 -30.44 -0.56 26.08
CA GLU A 266 -29.82 0.61 26.74
C GLU A 266 -28.91 1.43 25.81
N LEU A 267 -28.14 0.77 24.93
CA LEU A 267 -27.27 1.48 23.98
C LEU A 267 -28.07 2.06 22.81
N ALA A 268 -29.17 1.43 22.39
CA ALA A 268 -30.07 1.97 21.39
C ALA A 268 -30.80 3.23 21.89
N GLU A 269 -31.19 3.26 23.17
CA GLU A 269 -31.69 4.50 23.81
C GLU A 269 -30.61 5.58 23.84
N ALA A 270 -29.36 5.25 24.20
CA ALA A 270 -28.24 6.19 24.18
C ALA A 270 -27.96 6.78 22.77
N ILE A 271 -27.97 5.94 21.72
CA ILE A 271 -27.79 6.38 20.32
C ILE A 271 -29.00 7.22 19.86
N ALA A 272 -30.22 6.83 20.21
CA ALA A 272 -31.41 7.61 19.88
C ALA A 272 -31.45 8.99 20.56
N ASN A 273 -30.81 9.12 21.73
CA ASN A 273 -30.69 10.36 22.49
C ASN A 273 -29.60 11.32 21.99
N ILE A 274 -28.75 10.93 21.03
CA ILE A 274 -27.83 11.86 20.34
C ILE A 274 -28.64 12.99 19.70
N ASP A 275 -28.29 14.25 20.00
CA ASP A 275 -28.92 15.40 19.37
C ASP A 275 -28.42 15.55 17.91
N PRO A 276 -29.28 15.65 16.89
CA PRO A 276 -28.84 15.87 15.50
C PRO A 276 -28.09 17.18 15.26
N GLU A 277 -28.14 18.16 16.19
CA GLU A 277 -27.37 19.41 16.11
C GLU A 277 -26.00 19.35 16.82
N ASP A 278 -25.72 18.32 17.63
CA ASP A 278 -24.40 18.08 18.25
C ASP A 278 -23.53 17.17 17.35
N ASP A 279 -22.24 17.48 17.21
CA ASP A 279 -21.24 16.61 16.56
C ASP A 279 -20.81 15.48 17.51
N ASP A 280 -21.77 14.64 17.92
CA ASP A 280 -21.61 13.41 18.72
C ASP A 280 -20.94 12.28 17.88
N SER A 281 -20.02 12.65 16.99
CA SER A 281 -19.09 11.75 16.31
C SER A 281 -18.05 11.23 17.30
N PHE A 282 -17.63 9.97 17.16
CA PHE A 282 -16.65 9.36 18.07
C PHE A 282 -15.76 8.29 17.42
N ALA A 283 -14.65 8.00 18.09
CA ALA A 283 -13.74 6.90 17.80
C ALA A 283 -13.60 5.99 19.03
N LEU A 284 -14.04 4.74 18.91
CA LEU A 284 -13.80 3.69 19.91
C LEU A 284 -12.48 2.99 19.58
N LEU A 285 -11.43 3.29 20.34
CA LEU A 285 -10.13 2.59 20.24
C LEU A 285 -10.28 1.10 20.57
N LEU A 286 -9.62 0.25 19.80
CA LEU A 286 -9.62 -1.19 19.98
C LEU A 286 -8.37 -1.64 20.78
N GLY A 287 -8.56 -2.55 21.73
CA GLY A 287 -7.54 -2.97 22.68
C GLY A 287 -6.65 -4.13 22.22
N HIS A 288 -7.05 -4.85 21.17
CA HIS A 288 -6.25 -5.91 20.53
C HIS A 288 -5.50 -5.40 19.30
N ASN A 289 -4.46 -6.12 18.90
CA ASN A 289 -3.67 -5.81 17.71
C ASN A 289 -4.20 -6.60 16.49
N TYR A 290 -4.54 -5.89 15.42
CA TYR A 290 -5.10 -6.46 14.19
C TYR A 290 -4.15 -6.30 13.01
N THR A 291 -4.15 -7.29 12.10
CA THR A 291 -3.44 -7.18 10.83
C THR A 291 -4.37 -6.59 9.76
N GLU A 292 -3.79 -5.83 8.84
CA GLU A 292 -4.51 -5.28 7.68
C GLU A 292 -5.22 -6.38 6.88
N LYS A 293 -4.53 -7.51 6.67
CA LYS A 293 -5.13 -8.72 6.07
C LYS A 293 -6.32 -9.24 6.87
N SER A 294 -6.24 -9.35 8.20
CA SER A 294 -7.38 -9.85 9.00
C SER A 294 -8.61 -8.94 8.92
N ILE A 295 -8.41 -7.62 8.85
CA ILE A 295 -9.51 -6.65 8.64
C ILE A 295 -10.09 -6.79 7.22
N MET A 296 -9.25 -6.93 6.20
CA MET A 296 -9.71 -7.10 4.81
C MET A 296 -10.42 -8.44 4.55
N ASP A 297 -9.96 -9.53 5.17
CA ASP A 297 -10.52 -10.88 4.98
C ASP A 297 -11.83 -11.11 5.75
N LEU A 298 -12.10 -10.34 6.82
CA LEU A 298 -13.17 -10.64 7.79
C LEU A 298 -14.04 -9.44 8.22
N GLY A 299 -13.59 -8.20 8.01
CA GLY A 299 -14.25 -6.98 8.53
C GLY A 299 -14.45 -7.03 10.05
N PHE A 300 -15.68 -6.76 10.49
CA PHE A 300 -16.13 -6.95 11.88
C PHE A 300 -15.81 -8.35 12.46
N GLY A 301 -15.77 -9.40 11.61
CA GLY A 301 -15.43 -10.76 12.02
C GLY A 301 -13.98 -10.94 12.47
N ALA A 302 -13.11 -9.95 12.26
CA ALA A 302 -11.73 -9.96 12.74
C ALA A 302 -11.60 -9.72 14.25
N PHE A 303 -12.56 -9.00 14.85
CA PHE A 303 -12.42 -8.49 16.21
C PHE A 303 -12.42 -9.60 17.27
N LYS A 304 -11.60 -9.41 18.32
CA LYS A 304 -11.32 -10.40 19.38
C LYS A 304 -11.73 -9.85 20.75
N GLY A 305 -11.95 -10.76 21.70
CA GLY A 305 -12.21 -10.45 23.12
C GLY A 305 -13.16 -9.26 23.35
N ILE A 306 -12.65 -8.24 24.05
CA ILE A 306 -13.42 -7.06 24.44
C ILE A 306 -13.90 -6.22 23.24
N ASP A 307 -13.07 -6.08 22.21
CA ASP A 307 -13.42 -5.29 21.03
C ASP A 307 -14.63 -5.90 20.32
N ARG A 308 -14.65 -7.23 20.17
CA ARG A 308 -15.78 -7.96 19.59
C ARG A 308 -17.06 -7.80 20.43
N ALA A 309 -16.93 -7.71 21.75
CA ALA A 309 -18.08 -7.48 22.63
C ALA A 309 -18.62 -6.05 22.50
N ARG A 310 -17.76 -5.03 22.65
CA ARG A 310 -18.15 -3.60 22.55
C ARG A 310 -18.70 -3.26 21.16
N VAL A 311 -17.99 -3.62 20.09
CA VAL A 311 -18.43 -3.36 18.71
C VAL A 311 -19.66 -4.20 18.33
N GLY A 312 -19.81 -5.42 18.87
CA GLY A 312 -20.98 -6.26 18.63
C GLY A 312 -22.27 -5.72 19.27
N VAL A 313 -22.18 -5.15 20.47
CA VAL A 313 -23.32 -4.44 21.09
C VAL A 313 -23.61 -3.13 20.33
N LEU A 314 -22.58 -2.40 19.90
CA LEU A 314 -22.74 -1.19 19.07
C LEU A 314 -23.41 -1.47 17.71
N GLU A 315 -23.01 -2.54 17.01
CA GLU A 315 -23.66 -2.96 15.76
C GLU A 315 -25.11 -3.42 16.00
N GLY A 316 -25.37 -4.13 17.10
CA GLY A 316 -26.71 -4.57 17.50
C GLY A 316 -27.65 -3.39 17.80
N ALA A 317 -27.21 -2.44 18.63
CA ALA A 317 -27.96 -1.23 18.96
C ALA A 317 -28.23 -0.37 17.72
N ASN A 318 -27.21 -0.16 16.89
CA ASN A 318 -27.33 0.60 15.65
C ASN A 318 -28.28 -0.07 14.63
N ALA A 319 -28.49 -1.39 14.70
CA ALA A 319 -29.42 -2.11 13.85
C ALA A 319 -30.90 -1.98 14.30
N VAL A 320 -31.18 -1.54 15.53
CA VAL A 320 -32.56 -1.41 16.07
C VAL A 320 -33.03 0.03 16.25
N VAL A 321 -32.13 1.03 16.24
CA VAL A 321 -32.54 2.46 16.24
C VAL A 321 -33.22 2.88 14.92
N PRO A 322 -34.09 3.91 14.94
CA PRO A 322 -34.66 4.51 13.74
C PRO A 322 -33.59 4.95 12.72
N THR A 323 -33.90 4.87 11.42
CA THR A 323 -32.95 5.14 10.33
C THR A 323 -32.37 6.56 10.35
N ASP A 324 -33.13 7.54 10.83
CA ASP A 324 -32.70 8.93 11.07
C ASP A 324 -31.73 9.08 12.26
N LYS A 325 -31.66 8.08 13.15
CA LYS A 325 -30.76 7.98 14.31
C LYS A 325 -29.64 6.95 14.14
N GLN A 326 -29.55 6.30 12.97
CA GLN A 326 -28.47 5.35 12.72
C GLN A 326 -27.11 6.05 12.60
N LEU A 327 -26.08 5.40 13.14
CA LEU A 327 -24.69 5.77 12.98
C LEU A 327 -24.10 5.10 11.74
N LYS A 328 -23.27 5.83 10.99
CA LYS A 328 -22.37 5.24 10.01
C LYS A 328 -21.14 4.71 10.76
N LEU A 329 -20.99 3.39 10.81
CA LEU A 329 -19.82 2.73 11.40
C LEU A 329 -18.76 2.44 10.32
N LEU A 330 -17.50 2.73 10.62
CA LEU A 330 -16.32 2.47 9.77
C LEU A 330 -15.16 1.94 10.63
N ILE A 331 -14.27 1.17 10.02
CA ILE A 331 -13.03 0.71 10.68
C ILE A 331 -11.90 1.66 10.25
N GLY A 332 -11.21 2.28 11.21
CA GLY A 332 -10.07 3.15 10.98
C GLY A 332 -8.79 2.58 11.58
N LYS A 333 -7.76 2.35 10.76
CA LYS A 333 -6.39 2.10 11.21
C LYS A 333 -5.75 3.46 11.50
N LEU A 334 -5.71 3.84 12.77
CA LEU A 334 -5.17 5.10 13.27
C LEU A 334 -3.65 5.01 13.37
N SER A 335 -2.94 5.84 12.60
CA SER A 335 -1.49 5.98 12.61
C SER A 335 -1.09 7.39 13.02
N HIS A 336 -0.07 7.50 13.87
CA HIS A 336 0.56 8.76 14.25
C HIS A 336 2.08 8.65 14.15
N ASP A 337 2.63 9.27 13.11
CA ASP A 337 4.06 9.32 12.83
C ASP A 337 4.70 10.54 13.52
N ILE A 338 5.81 10.32 14.22
CA ILE A 338 6.60 11.38 14.87
C ILE A 338 8.00 11.40 14.26
N PHE A 339 8.40 12.58 13.78
CA PHE A 339 9.65 12.81 13.06
C PHE A 339 10.63 13.66 13.88
N TYR A 340 11.89 13.23 13.93
CA TYR A 340 12.93 13.82 14.78
C TYR A 340 14.05 14.45 13.96
N GLU A 341 14.49 15.62 14.41
CA GLU A 341 15.71 16.28 13.98
C GLU A 341 16.81 15.90 14.97
N THR A 342 17.91 15.33 14.48
CA THR A 342 18.96 14.72 15.30
C THR A 342 20.27 15.49 15.21
N GLU A 343 20.53 16.36 16.19
CA GLU A 343 21.81 17.06 16.33
C GLU A 343 22.71 16.34 17.34
N TYR A 344 23.71 15.61 16.82
CA TYR A 344 24.79 14.92 17.54
C TYR A 344 24.37 13.89 18.61
N THR A 345 23.78 14.36 19.71
CA THR A 345 23.36 13.55 20.87
C THR A 345 21.95 13.88 21.36
N ASN A 346 21.27 14.87 20.79
CA ASN A 346 19.88 15.21 21.10
C ASN A 346 18.99 14.96 19.86
N SER A 347 17.85 14.33 20.09
CA SER A 347 16.74 14.25 19.13
C SER A 347 15.61 15.18 19.57
N ARG A 348 15.16 16.06 18.67
CA ARG A 348 13.99 16.93 18.90
C ARG A 348 12.88 16.56 17.94
N VAL A 349 11.65 16.42 18.43
CA VAL A 349 10.47 16.31 17.54
C VAL A 349 10.33 17.60 16.73
N PHE A 350 10.27 17.49 15.39
CA PHE A 350 10.01 18.64 14.51
C PHE A 350 8.62 18.58 13.86
N ALA A 351 8.05 17.39 13.68
CA ALA A 351 6.72 17.21 13.12
C ALA A 351 6.01 15.97 13.68
N HIS A 352 4.68 16.05 13.74
CA HIS A 352 3.75 14.94 13.96
C HIS A 352 2.84 14.83 12.74
N MET A 353 2.41 13.63 12.38
CA MET A 353 1.44 13.40 11.30
C MET A 353 0.40 12.36 11.72
N ASN A 354 -0.87 12.76 11.76
CA ASN A 354 -2.00 11.83 11.88
C ASN A 354 -2.35 11.28 10.50
N SER A 355 -2.58 9.97 10.37
CA SER A 355 -3.13 9.34 9.17
C SER A 355 -4.10 8.20 9.51
N ILE A 356 -5.09 7.96 8.65
CA ILE A 356 -6.10 6.91 8.84
C ILE A 356 -6.23 6.10 7.56
N THR A 357 -6.07 4.78 7.63
CA THR A 357 -6.52 3.86 6.56
C THR A 357 -7.93 3.38 6.90
N TRP A 358 -8.85 3.55 5.96
CA TRP A 358 -10.28 3.32 6.15
C TRP A 358 -10.72 1.99 5.55
N TYR A 359 -11.62 1.30 6.25
CA TYR A 359 -12.29 0.09 5.74
C TYR A 359 -13.78 0.14 6.07
N SER A 360 -14.61 -0.50 5.24
CA SER A 360 -16.01 -0.76 5.59
C SER A 360 -16.09 -1.81 6.72
N MET A 361 -17.23 -1.91 7.39
CA MET A 361 -17.46 -2.97 8.40
C MET A 361 -17.40 -4.40 7.81
N ALA A 362 -17.42 -4.54 6.48
CA ALA A 362 -17.23 -5.81 5.77
C ALA A 362 -15.76 -6.10 5.39
N GLY A 363 -14.83 -5.15 5.62
CA GLY A 363 -13.40 -5.29 5.31
C GLY A 363 -12.95 -4.62 4.00
N GLU A 364 -13.87 -4.03 3.22
CA GLU A 364 -13.53 -3.37 1.95
C GLU A 364 -12.63 -2.15 2.22
N ALA A 365 -11.44 -2.12 1.64
CA ALA A 365 -10.50 -1.00 1.81
C ALA A 365 -11.01 0.24 1.05
N LEU A 366 -11.11 1.37 1.77
CA LEU A 366 -11.63 2.65 1.27
C LEU A 366 -10.52 3.70 1.05
N GLY A 367 -9.25 3.30 1.17
CA GLY A 367 -8.06 4.15 0.98
C GLY A 367 -7.50 4.74 2.28
N SER A 368 -6.52 5.64 2.18
CA SER A 368 -5.87 6.28 3.34
C SER A 368 -5.87 7.80 3.24
N THR A 369 -6.20 8.48 4.34
CA THR A 369 -6.06 9.94 4.49
C THR A 369 -4.81 10.27 5.31
N ARG A 370 -4.00 11.23 4.87
CA ARG A 370 -2.76 11.67 5.55
C ARG A 370 -2.80 13.14 5.97
N ASN A 371 -2.12 13.45 7.08
CA ASN A 371 -2.07 14.77 7.70
C ASN A 371 -3.46 15.31 8.10
N LEU A 372 -4.20 14.50 8.84
CA LEU A 372 -5.49 14.93 9.41
C LEU A 372 -5.26 15.92 10.55
N LEU A 373 -5.81 17.13 10.36
CA LEU A 373 -5.76 18.25 11.32
C LEU A 373 -6.93 18.21 12.32
N SER A 374 -8.08 17.63 11.92
CA SER A 374 -9.26 17.47 12.76
C SER A 374 -9.01 16.51 13.93
N THR A 375 -9.67 16.78 15.05
CA THR A 375 -9.53 16.02 16.29
C THR A 375 -10.54 14.88 16.37
N LEU A 376 -10.14 13.71 16.91
CA LEU A 376 -11.07 12.62 17.17
C LEU A 376 -11.52 12.62 18.64
N ASN A 377 -12.83 12.53 18.84
CA ASN A 377 -13.47 12.33 20.13
C ASN A 377 -13.37 10.85 20.54
N PHE A 378 -12.50 10.52 21.49
CA PHE A 378 -12.24 9.13 21.86
C PHE A 378 -13.16 8.61 22.96
N LEU A 379 -13.86 7.52 22.70
CA LEU A 379 -14.51 6.73 23.75
C LEU A 379 -13.43 5.96 24.53
N ASN A 380 -13.56 5.95 25.85
CA ASN A 380 -12.64 5.28 26.77
C ASN A 380 -13.39 4.40 27.81
N PRO A 381 -14.18 3.41 27.37
CA PRO A 381 -14.94 2.53 28.28
C PRO A 381 -14.06 1.71 29.23
N SER A 382 -12.76 1.57 28.92
CA SER A 382 -11.76 0.95 29.81
C SER A 382 -11.26 1.87 30.94
N GLN A 383 -11.59 3.17 30.93
CA GLN A 383 -11.05 4.21 31.83
C GLN A 383 -9.50 4.30 31.86
N GLU A 384 -8.87 4.12 30.70
CA GLU A 384 -7.41 4.09 30.58
C GLU A 384 -6.78 5.49 30.58
N MET A 385 -5.59 5.58 31.16
CA MET A 385 -4.77 6.80 31.07
C MET A 385 -4.28 7.01 29.64
N LEU A 386 -4.03 8.26 29.23
CA LEU A 386 -3.54 8.61 27.88
C LEU A 386 -2.27 7.83 27.49
N VAL A 387 -1.37 7.57 28.46
CA VAL A 387 -0.19 6.73 28.25
C VAL A 387 -0.51 5.27 27.94
N GLU A 388 -1.59 4.72 28.49
CA GLU A 388 -2.01 3.32 28.30
C GLU A 388 -2.80 3.13 26.99
N LEU A 389 -3.53 4.16 26.56
CA LEU A 389 -4.23 4.20 25.26
C LEU A 389 -3.29 4.20 24.06
N TRP A 390 -2.07 4.76 24.18
CA TRP A 390 -1.16 4.95 23.03
C TRP A 390 0.18 4.23 23.13
N MET A 391 0.87 4.20 24.28
CA MET A 391 2.23 3.63 24.35
C MET A 391 2.35 2.15 23.93
N PRO A 392 1.40 1.25 24.25
CA PRO A 392 1.43 -0.14 23.80
C PRO A 392 1.42 -0.33 22.27
N HIS A 393 1.10 0.72 21.51
CA HIS A 393 0.98 0.70 20.06
C HIS A 393 2.14 1.43 19.34
N GLY A 394 3.14 1.90 20.09
CA GLY A 394 4.29 2.67 19.57
C GLY A 394 5.48 1.79 19.17
N ILE A 395 5.92 1.92 17.92
CA ILE A 395 7.13 1.28 17.39
C ILE A 395 8.16 2.36 17.05
N CYS A 396 9.27 2.39 17.80
CA CYS A 396 10.42 3.26 17.52
C CYS A 396 11.35 2.60 16.50
N LYS A 397 11.52 3.23 15.33
CA LYS A 397 12.47 2.80 14.28
C LYS A 397 13.67 3.74 14.26
N ARG A 398 14.86 3.15 14.31
CA ARG A 398 16.14 3.86 14.16
C ARG A 398 16.84 3.43 12.88
N GLY A 399 16.97 4.38 11.95
CA GLY A 399 17.78 4.24 10.75
C GLY A 399 19.27 4.11 11.08
N GLY A 400 19.97 3.34 10.26
CA GLY A 400 21.44 3.31 10.29
C GLY A 400 22.04 4.60 9.72
N TYR A 401 23.33 4.80 9.96
CA TYR A 401 24.07 5.99 9.50
C TYR A 401 24.17 6.04 7.96
N THR A 402 23.29 6.75 7.27
CA THR A 402 23.32 6.91 5.79
C THR A 402 24.30 8.00 5.34
N GLY A 403 25.51 7.96 5.89
CA GLY A 403 26.60 8.88 5.54
C GLY A 403 26.33 10.33 5.97
N ASN A 404 25.98 11.18 5.00
CA ASN A 404 25.79 12.62 5.22
C ASN A 404 24.46 12.98 5.88
N GLU A 405 23.48 12.08 5.86
CA GLU A 405 22.09 12.31 6.30
C GLU A 405 21.89 12.10 7.81
N GLY A 406 22.89 11.53 8.50
CA GLY A 406 22.82 11.22 9.94
C GLY A 406 21.95 9.99 10.29
N PRO A 407 21.66 9.78 11.59
CA PRO A 407 20.83 8.68 12.06
C PRO A 407 19.37 9.11 12.29
N THR A 408 18.46 8.75 11.41
CA THR A 408 17.02 9.09 11.54
C THR A 408 16.33 8.26 12.63
N LYS A 409 15.77 8.90 13.68
CA LYS A 409 14.71 8.30 14.53
C LYS A 409 13.36 8.61 13.85
N SER A 410 12.43 7.66 13.90
CA SER A 410 10.99 7.94 13.84
C SER A 410 10.25 7.02 14.82
N THR A 411 9.16 7.49 15.40
CA THR A 411 8.25 6.66 16.21
C THR A 411 6.91 6.64 15.49
N VAL A 412 6.32 5.47 15.31
CA VAL A 412 4.99 5.32 14.71
C VAL A 412 4.08 4.63 15.72
N TYR A 413 3.01 5.30 16.11
CA TYR A 413 1.96 4.73 16.94
C TYR A 413 0.83 4.26 16.02
N CYS A 414 0.50 2.97 16.03
CA CYS A 414 -0.47 2.37 15.10
C CYS A 414 -1.46 1.44 15.81
N THR A 415 -2.75 1.78 15.78
CA THR A 415 -3.83 0.96 16.35
C THR A 415 -5.08 1.02 15.47
N TYR A 416 -6.15 0.32 15.84
CA TYR A 416 -7.44 0.36 15.15
C TYR A 416 -8.51 1.00 16.03
N ALA A 417 -9.51 1.59 15.40
CA ALA A 417 -10.71 2.12 16.03
C ALA A 417 -11.95 1.79 15.18
N ILE A 418 -13.12 1.73 15.82
CA ILE A 418 -14.38 2.00 15.14
C ILE A 418 -14.61 3.51 15.17
N ILE A 419 -14.72 4.12 14.00
CA ILE A 419 -15.08 5.51 13.83
C ILE A 419 -16.58 5.55 13.48
N ALA A 420 -17.33 6.38 14.19
CA ALA A 420 -18.77 6.47 14.11
C ALA A 420 -19.22 7.94 14.07
N TRP A 421 -20.23 8.23 13.26
CA TRP A 421 -20.92 9.52 13.21
C TRP A 421 -22.38 9.33 12.79
N PRO A 422 -23.30 10.23 13.13
CA PRO A 422 -24.68 10.19 12.64
C PRO A 422 -24.76 10.04 11.12
N ALA A 423 -25.62 9.16 10.61
CA ALA A 423 -25.72 8.88 9.18
C ALA A 423 -26.14 10.11 8.36
N ALA A 424 -26.85 11.07 8.97
CA ALA A 424 -27.16 12.36 8.38
C ALA A 424 -25.89 13.20 8.06
N LEU A 425 -24.87 13.14 8.91
CA LEU A 425 -23.59 13.84 8.74
C LEU A 425 -22.60 13.08 7.83
N HIS A 426 -22.98 11.91 7.29
CA HIS A 426 -22.05 11.05 6.54
C HIS A 426 -21.40 11.76 5.34
N THR A 427 -22.13 12.60 4.60
CA THR A 427 -21.54 13.36 3.48
C THR A 427 -20.44 14.29 3.98
N GLU A 428 -20.75 15.15 4.95
CA GLU A 428 -19.82 16.11 5.53
C GLU A 428 -18.56 15.43 6.10
N LYS A 429 -18.75 14.41 6.95
CA LYS A 429 -17.65 13.69 7.59
C LYS A 429 -16.82 12.85 6.60
N THR A 430 -17.41 12.38 5.51
CA THR A 430 -16.64 11.79 4.41
C THR A 430 -15.77 12.82 3.68
N LEU A 431 -16.29 14.03 3.40
CA LEU A 431 -15.52 15.09 2.76
C LEU A 431 -14.41 15.66 3.67
N GLU A 432 -14.63 15.69 4.98
CA GLU A 432 -13.64 16.09 5.98
C GLU A 432 -12.53 15.03 6.17
N TYR A 433 -12.91 13.80 6.56
CA TYR A 433 -11.98 12.80 7.10
C TYR A 433 -11.46 11.76 6.10
N MET A 434 -12.24 11.42 5.06
CA MET A 434 -11.94 10.28 4.18
C MET A 434 -11.08 10.69 2.96
N PRO A 435 -10.59 9.71 2.16
CA PRO A 435 -9.82 9.99 0.95
C PRO A 435 -10.67 10.70 -0.10
N GLU A 436 -10.05 11.62 -0.83
CA GLU A 436 -10.72 12.49 -1.81
C GLU A 436 -11.42 11.72 -2.94
N ASP A 437 -10.89 10.56 -3.36
CA ASP A 437 -11.57 9.65 -4.29
C ASP A 437 -12.94 9.18 -3.77
N VAL A 438 -13.07 8.90 -2.46
CA VAL A 438 -14.35 8.51 -1.84
C VAL A 438 -15.30 9.70 -1.73
N GLY A 439 -14.76 10.89 -1.40
CA GLY A 439 -15.53 12.13 -1.33
C GLY A 439 -16.16 12.52 -2.67
N VAL A 440 -15.37 12.48 -3.75
CA VAL A 440 -15.86 12.83 -5.09
C VAL A 440 -16.81 11.78 -5.68
N GLU A 441 -16.60 10.49 -5.38
CA GLU A 441 -17.56 9.43 -5.74
C GLU A 441 -18.89 9.58 -5.01
N LEU A 442 -18.87 9.97 -3.73
CA LEU A 442 -20.11 10.23 -2.97
C LEU A 442 -20.89 11.42 -3.54
N LEU A 443 -20.20 12.53 -3.85
CA LEU A 443 -20.81 13.71 -4.49
C LEU A 443 -21.38 13.39 -5.89
N SER A 444 -20.68 12.56 -6.67
CA SER A 444 -21.13 12.10 -7.99
C SER A 444 -22.36 11.17 -7.89
N ALA A 445 -22.35 10.22 -6.94
CA ALA A 445 -23.49 9.34 -6.68
C ALA A 445 -24.74 10.12 -6.22
N GLN A 446 -24.55 11.18 -5.41
CA GLN A 446 -25.61 12.10 -5.00
C GLN A 446 -26.02 13.09 -6.12
N LYS A 447 -25.23 13.21 -7.19
CA LYS A 447 -25.36 14.20 -8.27
C LYS A 447 -25.39 15.64 -7.73
N SER A 448 -24.54 15.94 -6.76
CA SER A 448 -24.46 17.27 -6.18
C SER A 448 -23.95 18.28 -7.22
N THR A 449 -24.79 19.25 -7.57
CA THR A 449 -24.42 20.40 -8.41
C THR A 449 -24.32 21.68 -7.59
N ASP A 450 -24.22 21.57 -6.26
CA ASP A 450 -24.12 22.73 -5.38
C ASP A 450 -22.67 23.25 -5.35
N ALA A 451 -22.48 24.45 -5.89
CA ALA A 451 -21.18 25.08 -6.00
C ALA A 451 -20.57 25.44 -4.62
N ALA A 452 -21.37 25.65 -3.56
CA ALA A 452 -20.84 25.91 -2.22
C ALA A 452 -20.27 24.62 -1.61
N VAL A 453 -21.02 23.52 -1.67
CA VAL A 453 -20.57 22.20 -1.17
C VAL A 453 -19.30 21.74 -1.90
N LEU A 454 -19.22 21.98 -3.22
CA LEU A 454 -18.01 21.72 -4.00
C LEU A 454 -16.85 22.66 -3.61
N ARG A 455 -17.11 23.92 -3.28
CA ARG A 455 -16.08 24.87 -2.83
C ARG A 455 -15.46 24.43 -1.51
N ASP A 456 -16.29 24.16 -0.50
CA ASP A 456 -15.86 23.79 0.84
C ASP A 456 -15.03 22.49 0.83
N PHE A 457 -15.44 21.50 0.02
CA PHE A 457 -14.67 20.27 -0.18
C PHE A 457 -13.28 20.52 -0.78
N LEU A 458 -13.20 21.34 -1.85
CA LEU A 458 -11.94 21.63 -2.53
C LEU A 458 -11.02 22.53 -1.68
N GLU A 459 -11.57 23.46 -0.90
CA GLU A 459 -10.78 24.29 0.03
C GLU A 459 -10.23 23.46 1.20
N ASN A 460 -11.02 22.56 1.78
CA ASN A 460 -10.56 21.61 2.81
C ASN A 460 -9.47 20.68 2.26
N LEU A 461 -9.70 20.08 1.08
CA LEU A 461 -8.69 19.23 0.42
C LEU A 461 -7.40 20.00 0.13
N ASN A 462 -7.48 21.25 -0.35
CA ASN A 462 -6.28 22.05 -0.56
C ASN A 462 -5.53 22.35 0.76
N ALA A 463 -6.26 22.63 1.86
CA ALA A 463 -5.65 22.83 3.17
C ALA A 463 -4.96 21.56 3.71
N ARG A 464 -5.57 20.38 3.54
CA ARG A 464 -4.96 19.06 3.84
C ARG A 464 -3.62 18.90 3.11
N LEU A 465 -3.61 19.11 1.78
CA LEU A 465 -2.42 18.93 0.93
C LEU A 465 -1.35 20.02 1.12
N GLU A 466 -1.73 21.28 1.35
CA GLU A 466 -0.79 22.36 1.72
C GLU A 466 -0.19 22.16 3.13
N GLY A 467 -0.81 21.33 3.98
CA GLY A 467 -0.25 20.91 5.27
C GLY A 467 0.85 19.85 5.11
N GLN A 468 0.61 18.80 4.31
CA GLN A 468 1.55 17.69 4.10
C GLN A 468 2.95 18.15 3.65
N GLY A 469 3.02 19.07 2.69
CA GLY A 469 4.28 19.61 2.15
C GLY A 469 5.15 20.40 3.16
N LYS A 470 4.72 20.52 4.42
CA LYS A 470 5.48 21.16 5.52
C LYS A 470 6.00 20.13 6.54
N VAL A 471 5.57 18.87 6.47
CA VAL A 471 5.78 17.84 7.51
C VAL A 471 7.10 17.07 7.33
N ALA A 472 7.62 16.94 6.10
CA ALA A 472 8.93 16.35 5.87
C ALA A 472 9.66 16.99 4.67
N TRP A 473 10.96 17.19 4.81
CA TRP A 473 11.86 17.69 3.75
C TRP A 473 12.00 16.73 2.55
N TYR A 474 11.47 15.50 2.67
CA TYR A 474 11.38 14.49 1.59
C TYR A 474 9.94 14.24 1.10
N SER A 475 8.92 14.94 1.64
CA SER A 475 7.54 14.79 1.17
C SER A 475 7.35 15.53 -0.15
N TYR A 476 7.11 14.78 -1.22
CA TYR A 476 6.28 15.30 -2.30
C TYR A 476 4.89 15.60 -1.73
N ARG A 477 4.16 16.51 -2.36
CA ARG A 477 2.71 16.62 -2.14
C ARG A 477 2.08 15.32 -2.63
N ASP A 478 1.20 14.70 -1.86
CA ASP A 478 0.38 13.61 -2.41
C ASP A 478 -0.60 14.27 -3.40
N ASP A 479 -0.28 14.18 -4.69
CA ASP A 479 -1.07 14.75 -5.78
C ASP A 479 -2.37 13.91 -5.96
N VAL A 480 -3.51 14.59 -6.18
CA VAL A 480 -4.81 13.92 -6.31
C VAL A 480 -4.86 13.00 -7.52
N SER A 481 -5.61 11.89 -7.41
CA SER A 481 -5.60 10.84 -8.43
C SER A 481 -6.22 11.27 -9.77
N VAL A 482 -5.86 10.58 -10.86
CA VAL A 482 -6.48 10.77 -12.18
C VAL A 482 -7.96 10.32 -12.16
N LYS A 483 -8.33 9.36 -11.31
CA LYS A 483 -9.72 8.99 -11.03
C LYS A 483 -10.49 10.16 -10.42
N PHE A 484 -9.94 10.80 -9.38
CA PHE A 484 -10.49 11.99 -8.77
C PHE A 484 -10.69 13.14 -9.78
N CYS A 485 -9.64 13.44 -10.57
CA CYS A 485 -9.68 14.51 -11.57
C CYS A 485 -10.80 14.33 -12.60
N ARG A 486 -11.00 13.10 -13.08
CA ARG A 486 -12.05 12.71 -14.03
C ARG A 486 -13.45 12.95 -13.46
N THR A 487 -13.73 12.38 -12.27
CA THR A 487 -15.04 12.52 -11.61
C THR A 487 -15.34 13.96 -11.20
N LEU A 488 -14.34 14.71 -10.73
CA LEU A 488 -14.51 16.11 -10.36
C LEU A 488 -14.81 17.00 -11.58
N CYS A 489 -14.17 16.77 -12.73
CA CYS A 489 -14.45 17.55 -13.94
C CYS A 489 -15.91 17.41 -14.41
N GLU A 490 -16.52 16.23 -14.25
CA GLU A 490 -17.95 16.02 -14.53
C GLU A 490 -18.84 16.84 -13.57
N LEU A 491 -18.51 16.86 -12.27
CA LEU A 491 -19.19 17.67 -11.26
C LEU A 491 -19.03 19.18 -11.51
N LEU A 492 -17.82 19.64 -11.89
CA LEU A 492 -17.55 21.04 -12.21
C LEU A 492 -18.38 21.53 -13.41
N VAL A 493 -18.47 20.72 -14.48
CA VAL A 493 -19.34 21.00 -15.63
C VAL A 493 -20.82 21.05 -15.23
N ALA A 494 -21.25 20.18 -14.30
CA ALA A 494 -22.63 20.15 -13.82
C ALA A 494 -23.00 21.31 -12.87
N ALA A 495 -22.03 21.83 -12.11
CA ALA A 495 -22.22 22.97 -11.19
C ALA A 495 -22.16 24.34 -11.92
N GLY A 496 -21.38 24.45 -13.00
CA GLY A 496 -21.37 25.65 -13.85
C GLY A 496 -20.68 26.89 -13.26
N ASP A 497 -19.85 26.73 -12.22
CA ASP A 497 -19.07 27.81 -11.59
C ASP A 497 -17.63 27.86 -12.15
N SER A 498 -17.28 28.94 -12.86
CA SER A 498 -15.95 29.11 -13.44
C SER A 498 -14.87 29.48 -12.41
N GLU A 499 -15.22 29.94 -11.21
CA GLU A 499 -14.28 30.12 -10.11
C GLU A 499 -13.82 28.77 -9.56
N LEU A 500 -14.72 27.77 -9.44
CA LEU A 500 -14.36 26.41 -9.01
C LEU A 500 -13.42 25.73 -10.01
N VAL A 501 -13.67 25.89 -11.31
CA VAL A 501 -12.76 25.40 -12.37
C VAL A 501 -11.38 26.03 -12.22
N ASN A 502 -11.33 27.36 -12.04
CA ASN A 502 -10.07 28.06 -11.79
C ASN A 502 -9.38 27.61 -10.49
N PHE A 503 -10.11 27.40 -9.41
CA PHE A 503 -9.57 26.89 -8.15
C PHE A 503 -8.96 25.51 -8.35
N PHE A 504 -9.72 24.54 -8.89
CA PHE A 504 -9.23 23.18 -9.12
C PHE A 504 -7.97 23.17 -9.98
N PHE A 505 -7.99 23.76 -11.19
CA PHE A 505 -6.84 23.71 -12.09
C PHE A 505 -5.63 24.56 -11.65
N SER A 506 -5.79 25.51 -10.72
CA SER A 506 -4.67 26.31 -10.18
C SER A 506 -4.10 25.81 -8.85
N LYS A 507 -4.88 25.05 -8.06
CA LYS A 507 -4.52 24.60 -6.70
C LYS A 507 -4.41 23.10 -6.51
N LEU A 508 -5.22 22.30 -7.21
CA LEU A 508 -5.41 20.88 -6.90
C LEU A 508 -5.08 19.94 -8.06
N CYS A 509 -5.34 20.33 -9.30
CA CYS A 509 -5.02 19.51 -10.47
C CYS A 509 -3.51 19.21 -10.49
N PRO A 510 -3.12 17.93 -10.58
CA PRO A 510 -1.72 17.53 -10.60
C PRO A 510 -1.09 17.84 -11.96
N SER A 511 0.25 17.74 -12.05
CA SER A 511 0.91 17.82 -13.35
C SER A 511 0.56 16.60 -14.20
N LEU A 512 -0.23 16.81 -15.26
CA LEU A 512 -0.75 15.73 -16.12
C LEU A 512 0.33 15.05 -16.98
N ASP A 513 1.49 15.69 -17.14
CA ASP A 513 2.60 15.26 -17.99
C ASP A 513 3.14 13.88 -17.56
N GLY A 514 2.86 12.83 -18.35
CA GLY A 514 3.34 11.47 -18.11
C GLY A 514 2.66 10.67 -16.98
N LEU A 515 1.51 11.13 -16.46
CA LEU A 515 0.71 10.38 -15.48
C LEU A 515 0.06 9.12 -16.10
N GLU A 516 -0.03 8.04 -15.32
CA GLU A 516 -0.79 6.83 -15.67
C GLU A 516 -2.31 7.13 -15.82
N ASP A 517 -2.99 6.47 -16.77
CA ASP A 517 -4.40 6.70 -17.17
C ASP A 517 -4.76 8.16 -17.53
N ASN A 518 -3.79 9.05 -17.74
CA ASN A 518 -4.07 10.48 -17.96
C ASN A 518 -4.93 10.76 -19.20
N GLU A 519 -4.86 9.91 -20.23
CA GLU A 519 -5.70 9.98 -21.43
C GLU A 519 -7.21 9.94 -21.11
N SER A 520 -7.60 9.33 -20.00
CA SER A 520 -9.00 9.33 -19.55
C SER A 520 -9.56 10.73 -19.27
N LEU A 521 -8.68 11.73 -19.04
CA LEU A 521 -9.03 13.13 -18.84
C LEU A 521 -9.30 13.89 -20.15
N ILE A 522 -9.02 13.32 -21.33
CA ILE A 522 -9.21 14.02 -22.62
C ILE A 522 -10.68 14.46 -22.80
N GLN A 523 -11.65 13.57 -22.55
CA GLN A 523 -13.08 13.90 -22.70
C GLN A 523 -13.60 14.85 -21.60
N PRO A 524 -13.26 14.66 -20.31
CA PRO A 524 -13.50 15.68 -19.27
C PRO A 524 -12.93 17.06 -19.61
N MET A 525 -11.69 17.16 -20.11
CA MET A 525 -11.05 18.44 -20.50
C MET A 525 -11.76 19.09 -21.70
N ILE A 526 -12.15 18.31 -22.71
CA ILE A 526 -13.00 18.79 -23.83
C ILE A 526 -14.35 19.32 -23.30
N SER A 527 -14.91 18.67 -22.29
CA SER A 527 -16.21 19.04 -21.71
C SER A 527 -16.12 20.35 -20.92
N ILE A 528 -15.08 20.52 -20.09
CA ILE A 528 -14.76 21.79 -19.41
C ILE A 528 -14.58 22.92 -20.43
N VAL A 529 -13.76 22.72 -21.47
CA VAL A 529 -13.47 23.76 -22.47
C VAL A 529 -14.68 24.09 -23.38
N ARG A 530 -15.70 23.21 -23.44
CA ARG A 530 -16.99 23.49 -24.11
C ARG A 530 -18.05 24.13 -23.19
N ALA A 531 -17.96 23.93 -21.88
CA ALA A 531 -18.99 24.38 -20.93
C ALA A 531 -18.82 25.83 -20.46
N PHE A 532 -17.59 26.35 -20.46
CA PHE A 532 -17.23 27.64 -19.88
C PHE A 532 -16.67 28.63 -20.92
N ASP A 533 -16.75 29.94 -20.64
CA ASP A 533 -16.11 30.94 -21.48
C ASP A 533 -14.58 30.83 -21.39
N TRP A 534 -13.91 30.83 -22.54
CA TRP A 534 -12.45 30.74 -22.62
C TRP A 534 -11.74 31.94 -21.96
N ASN A 535 -12.40 33.09 -21.83
CA ASN A 535 -11.85 34.24 -21.10
C ASN A 535 -11.73 33.97 -19.60
N ASP A 536 -12.65 33.17 -19.03
CA ASP A 536 -12.68 32.86 -17.60
C ASP A 536 -11.67 31.76 -17.24
N ILE A 537 -11.62 30.67 -18.02
CA ILE A 537 -10.84 29.46 -17.69
C ILE A 537 -9.58 29.26 -18.54
N GLY A 538 -9.42 30.00 -19.63
CA GLY A 538 -8.37 29.72 -20.62
C GLY A 538 -6.95 29.83 -20.07
N GLN A 539 -6.70 30.78 -19.17
CA GLN A 539 -5.37 30.98 -18.57
C GLN A 539 -4.95 29.78 -17.70
N VAL A 540 -5.88 29.18 -16.94
CA VAL A 540 -5.54 28.05 -16.06
C VAL A 540 -5.34 26.76 -16.87
N ILE A 541 -6.16 26.51 -17.89
CA ILE A 541 -6.00 25.35 -18.79
C ILE A 541 -4.69 25.45 -19.59
N LEU A 542 -4.33 26.65 -20.06
CA LEU A 542 -3.02 26.89 -20.70
C LEU A 542 -1.85 26.67 -19.73
N LYS A 543 -2.00 26.96 -18.43
CA LYS A 543 -0.99 26.65 -17.41
C LYS A 543 -0.86 25.13 -17.19
N THR A 544 -1.96 24.38 -17.07
CA THR A 544 -1.94 22.92 -16.84
C THR A 544 -1.20 22.16 -17.96
N PHE A 545 -1.49 22.46 -19.23
CA PHE A 545 -0.71 21.92 -20.37
C PHE A 545 0.64 22.64 -20.59
N GLY A 546 0.81 23.80 -19.97
CA GLY A 546 2.00 24.66 -20.03
C GLY A 546 3.11 24.25 -19.05
N GLU A 547 2.83 23.38 -18.10
CA GLU A 547 3.83 22.81 -17.20
C GLU A 547 4.60 21.66 -17.85
N PHE A 548 5.84 21.46 -17.42
CA PHE A 548 6.73 20.39 -17.89
C PHE A 548 7.49 19.88 -16.66
N VAL A 549 7.42 18.58 -16.38
CA VAL A 549 7.99 18.01 -15.16
C VAL A 549 9.01 16.94 -15.52
N SER A 550 10.28 17.22 -15.22
CA SER A 550 11.38 16.26 -15.31
C SER A 550 11.24 15.16 -14.25
N ARG A 551 10.29 14.23 -14.45
CA ARG A 551 10.10 13.06 -13.60
C ARG A 551 11.38 12.22 -13.58
N ARG A 552 11.83 11.83 -12.38
CA ARG A 552 12.89 10.83 -12.21
C ARG A 552 12.26 9.45 -12.05
N GLY A 553 11.86 8.86 -13.19
CA GLY A 553 11.19 7.57 -13.27
C GLY A 553 10.82 7.22 -14.71
N GLU A 554 10.10 6.12 -14.90
CA GLU A 554 9.49 5.78 -16.19
C GLU A 554 8.27 6.68 -16.47
N ILE A 555 8.03 6.99 -17.75
CA ILE A 555 6.87 7.75 -18.20
C ILE A 555 5.76 6.72 -18.53
N LEU A 556 4.64 6.78 -17.81
CA LEU A 556 3.60 5.74 -17.86
C LEU A 556 2.39 6.11 -18.72
N GLY A 557 2.18 7.39 -19.02
CA GLY A 557 1.10 7.88 -19.88
C GLY A 557 1.53 9.02 -20.80
N ALA A 558 0.56 9.64 -21.45
CA ALA A 558 0.81 10.62 -22.53
C ALA A 558 1.55 11.88 -22.04
N SER A 559 2.32 12.50 -22.94
CA SER A 559 2.95 13.80 -22.65
C SER A 559 1.92 14.93 -22.58
N ASN A 560 2.23 16.02 -21.89
CA ASN A 560 1.37 17.22 -21.85
C ASN A 560 1.11 17.81 -23.25
N LEU A 561 2.06 17.65 -24.19
CA LEU A 561 1.92 18.03 -25.60
C LEU A 561 0.90 17.15 -26.33
N GLU A 562 0.96 15.84 -26.12
CA GLU A 562 0.04 14.88 -26.72
C GLU A 562 -1.38 15.02 -26.15
N MET A 563 -1.50 15.17 -24.84
CA MET A 563 -2.78 15.44 -24.15
C MET A 563 -3.45 16.71 -24.70
N ASN A 564 -2.69 17.80 -24.84
CA ASN A 564 -3.17 19.04 -25.46
C ASN A 564 -3.68 18.78 -26.90
N LEU A 565 -2.89 18.12 -27.74
CA LEU A 565 -3.26 17.83 -29.14
C LEU A 565 -4.49 16.91 -29.25
N LYS A 566 -4.64 15.92 -28.36
CA LYS A 566 -5.85 15.07 -28.31
C LYS A 566 -7.09 15.84 -27.86
N VAL A 567 -6.97 16.75 -26.88
CA VAL A 567 -8.07 17.68 -26.51
C VAL A 567 -8.43 18.61 -27.67
N VAL A 568 -7.44 19.25 -28.31
CA VAL A 568 -7.60 20.11 -29.49
C VAL A 568 -8.31 19.39 -30.65
N THR A 569 -8.07 18.09 -30.81
CA THR A 569 -8.73 17.25 -31.82
C THR A 569 -10.24 17.16 -31.60
N GLY A 570 -10.68 17.13 -30.34
CA GLY A 570 -12.09 17.11 -29.97
C GLY A 570 -12.81 18.47 -29.97
N LEU A 571 -12.08 19.59 -30.11
CA LEU A 571 -12.62 20.94 -30.02
C LEU A 571 -13.05 21.55 -31.36
N ASP A 572 -14.10 22.36 -31.30
CA ASP A 572 -14.60 23.17 -32.41
C ASP A 572 -13.68 24.38 -32.69
N ASN A 573 -13.77 24.96 -33.89
CA ASN A 573 -12.91 26.08 -34.27
C ASN A 573 -13.30 27.36 -33.51
N GLY A 574 -12.39 27.88 -32.68
CA GLY A 574 -12.60 29.07 -31.85
C GLY A 574 -11.36 29.41 -31.01
N ALA A 575 -11.49 30.41 -30.13
CA ALA A 575 -10.37 30.97 -29.36
C ALA A 575 -9.60 29.92 -28.53
N ALA A 576 -10.31 28.99 -27.87
CA ALA A 576 -9.70 27.90 -27.10
C ALA A 576 -8.79 27.02 -27.95
N LYS A 577 -9.28 26.57 -29.12
CA LYS A 577 -8.52 25.72 -30.03
C LYS A 577 -7.30 26.43 -30.61
N GLN A 578 -7.42 27.71 -30.96
CA GLN A 578 -6.30 28.54 -31.43
C GLN A 578 -5.23 28.73 -30.33
N ALA A 579 -5.65 29.02 -29.10
CA ALA A 579 -4.72 29.22 -27.97
C ALA A 579 -3.99 27.92 -27.58
N LEU A 580 -4.71 26.79 -27.52
CA LEU A 580 -4.12 25.48 -27.24
C LEU A 580 -3.16 25.02 -28.36
N LEU A 581 -3.51 25.25 -29.63
CA LEU A 581 -2.61 24.98 -30.77
C LEU A 581 -1.34 25.81 -30.75
N LYS A 582 -1.44 27.10 -30.37
CA LYS A 582 -0.28 27.95 -30.19
C LYS A 582 0.63 27.42 -29.08
N LEU A 583 0.06 27.04 -27.94
CA LEU A 583 0.80 26.42 -26.84
C LEU A 583 1.46 25.09 -27.27
N ALA A 584 0.78 24.26 -28.06
CA ALA A 584 1.35 23.01 -28.59
C ALA A 584 2.55 23.28 -29.54
N ALA A 585 2.46 24.31 -30.39
CA ALA A 585 3.56 24.74 -31.26
C ALA A 585 4.77 25.29 -30.47
N GLU A 586 4.51 26.12 -29.45
CA GLU A 586 5.53 26.63 -28.54
C GLU A 586 6.20 25.50 -27.75
N LYS A 587 5.43 24.51 -27.28
CA LYS A 587 5.95 23.32 -26.59
C LYS A 587 6.77 22.42 -27.50
N ALA A 588 6.34 22.17 -28.74
CA ALA A 588 7.09 21.39 -29.70
C ALA A 588 8.47 22.01 -30.00
N ALA A 589 8.59 23.34 -30.02
CA ALA A 589 9.86 24.04 -30.18
C ALA A 589 10.80 23.93 -28.96
N CYS A 590 10.27 23.65 -27.76
CA CYS A 590 11.05 23.42 -26.54
C CYS A 590 11.40 21.95 -26.29
N PHE A 591 10.78 21.00 -27.00
CA PHE A 591 11.04 19.57 -26.82
C PHE A 591 12.45 19.18 -27.34
N PRO A 592 13.11 18.15 -26.75
CA PRO A 592 14.27 17.53 -27.36
C PRO A 592 13.94 17.03 -28.77
N LYS A 593 14.61 17.59 -29.78
CA LYS A 593 14.32 17.37 -31.21
C LYS A 593 14.25 15.90 -31.59
N ASP A 594 15.13 15.10 -31.01
CA ASP A 594 15.25 13.67 -31.30
C ASP A 594 14.07 12.91 -30.70
N GLY A 595 13.75 13.16 -29.43
CA GLY A 595 12.60 12.54 -28.73
C GLY A 595 11.25 12.94 -29.33
N LEU A 596 11.09 14.19 -29.81
CA LEU A 596 9.89 14.61 -30.51
C LEU A 596 9.64 13.80 -31.79
N CYS A 597 10.70 13.36 -32.48
CA CYS A 597 10.60 12.64 -33.76
C CYS A 597 10.55 11.12 -33.63
N LEU A 598 10.97 10.58 -32.47
CA LEU A 598 10.93 9.15 -32.15
C LEU A 598 9.65 8.77 -31.41
N ASP A 599 9.32 9.50 -30.34
CA ASP A 599 8.28 9.14 -29.36
C ASP A 599 7.19 10.21 -29.21
N GLY A 600 7.26 11.29 -30.00
CA GLY A 600 6.35 12.44 -29.91
C GLY A 600 5.11 12.38 -30.82
N PRO A 601 4.05 13.17 -30.54
CA PRO A 601 2.78 13.19 -31.27
C PRO A 601 2.86 13.96 -32.61
N VAL A 602 3.86 13.64 -33.44
CA VAL A 602 4.16 14.28 -34.73
C VAL A 602 2.96 14.32 -35.67
N GLU A 603 2.18 13.24 -35.72
CA GLU A 603 1.02 13.12 -36.63
C GLU A 603 -0.06 14.15 -36.31
N LEU A 604 -0.52 14.21 -35.06
CA LEU A 604 -1.51 15.18 -34.59
C LEU A 604 -0.98 16.62 -34.70
N LEU A 605 0.28 16.85 -34.36
CA LEU A 605 0.90 18.18 -34.41
C LEU A 605 0.93 18.72 -35.85
N LEU A 606 1.31 17.89 -36.83
CA LEU A 606 1.32 18.27 -38.24
C LEU A 606 -0.10 18.37 -38.82
N GLU A 607 -0.98 17.42 -38.51
CA GLU A 607 -2.37 17.42 -39.00
C GLU A 607 -3.09 18.72 -38.65
N HIS A 608 -3.00 19.15 -37.38
CA HIS A 608 -3.60 20.41 -36.94
C HIS A 608 -2.86 21.64 -37.46
N ALA A 609 -1.53 21.65 -37.49
CA ALA A 609 -0.77 22.78 -38.05
C ALA A 609 -1.12 23.01 -39.54
N ILE A 610 -1.28 21.93 -40.32
CA ILE A 610 -1.65 21.98 -41.73
C ILE A 610 -3.09 22.49 -41.93
N ARG A 611 -4.01 22.19 -41.01
CA ARG A 611 -5.41 22.65 -41.06
C ARG A 611 -5.69 23.99 -40.37
N CYS A 612 -4.79 24.47 -39.51
CA CYS A 612 -4.97 25.72 -38.76
C CYS A 612 -5.02 26.93 -39.71
N GLU A 613 -5.96 27.86 -39.51
CA GLU A 613 -6.03 29.08 -40.31
C GLU A 613 -4.86 30.03 -40.03
N ASP A 614 -4.35 30.05 -38.79
CA ASP A 614 -3.20 30.88 -38.40
C ASP A 614 -1.90 30.35 -39.00
N LYS A 615 -1.35 31.11 -39.96
CA LYS A 615 -0.09 30.82 -40.62
C LYS A 615 1.11 30.85 -39.66
N THR A 616 1.06 31.62 -38.57
CA THR A 616 2.17 31.71 -37.60
C THR A 616 2.34 30.43 -36.79
N ILE A 617 1.23 29.72 -36.49
CA ILE A 617 1.25 28.40 -35.83
C ILE A 617 1.84 27.36 -36.79
N PHE A 618 1.40 27.36 -38.06
CA PHE A 618 1.96 26.49 -39.10
C PHE A 618 3.48 26.71 -39.27
N ASP A 619 3.92 27.95 -39.47
CA ASP A 619 5.33 28.28 -39.67
C ASP A 619 6.18 27.89 -38.44
N SER A 620 5.65 28.07 -37.23
CA SER A 620 6.31 27.66 -35.98
C SER A 620 6.54 26.15 -35.90
N VAL A 621 5.50 25.34 -36.10
CA VAL A 621 5.59 23.87 -36.07
C VAL A 621 6.55 23.34 -37.13
N VAL A 622 6.45 23.84 -38.36
CA VAL A 622 7.32 23.44 -39.47
C VAL A 622 8.79 23.79 -39.17
N ASN A 623 9.07 24.94 -38.55
CA ASN A 623 10.43 25.34 -38.24
C ASN A 623 11.13 24.38 -37.26
N VAL A 624 10.41 23.77 -36.32
CA VAL A 624 10.97 22.71 -35.46
C VAL A 624 11.58 21.59 -36.31
N PHE A 625 10.81 21.05 -37.26
CA PHE A 625 11.23 19.93 -38.12
C PHE A 625 12.29 20.31 -39.15
N LYS A 626 12.38 21.58 -39.59
CA LYS A 626 13.50 22.05 -40.43
C LYS A 626 14.85 21.90 -39.73
N GLU A 627 14.90 22.03 -38.41
CA GLU A 627 16.13 21.97 -37.61
C GLU A 627 16.47 20.57 -37.06
N VAL A 628 15.59 19.57 -37.22
CA VAL A 628 15.86 18.17 -36.86
C VAL A 628 16.87 17.54 -37.82
N ASP A 629 17.71 16.61 -37.36
CA ASP A 629 18.63 15.89 -38.24
C ASP A 629 17.90 15.02 -39.28
N ALA A 630 18.42 14.97 -40.50
CA ALA A 630 17.76 14.28 -41.60
C ALA A 630 17.66 12.75 -41.42
N SER A 631 18.45 12.16 -40.51
CA SER A 631 18.35 10.75 -40.10
C SER A 631 17.09 10.43 -39.29
N LEU A 632 16.50 11.40 -38.58
CA LEU A 632 15.34 11.21 -37.70
C LEU A 632 13.99 11.58 -38.34
N LEU A 633 14.01 12.25 -39.49
CA LEU A 633 12.81 12.71 -40.21
C LEU A 633 11.98 11.60 -40.90
N GLU A 634 12.10 10.32 -40.54
CA GLU A 634 11.39 9.23 -41.22
C GLU A 634 9.86 9.29 -41.04
N TYR A 635 9.41 9.32 -39.78
CA TYR A 635 7.98 9.40 -39.46
C TYR A 635 7.39 10.75 -39.90
N VAL A 636 8.10 11.84 -39.61
CA VAL A 636 7.77 13.22 -40.05
C VAL A 636 7.54 13.29 -41.57
N ALA A 637 8.48 12.78 -42.38
CA ALA A 637 8.35 12.80 -43.83
C ALA A 637 7.23 11.88 -44.33
N THR A 638 6.94 10.79 -43.62
CA THR A 638 5.82 9.88 -43.93
C THR A 638 4.48 10.57 -43.71
N THR A 639 4.27 11.19 -42.53
CA THR A 639 3.07 11.99 -42.23
C THR A 639 2.87 13.10 -43.27
N ILE A 640 3.90 13.91 -43.54
CA ILE A 640 3.82 14.98 -44.54
C ILE A 640 3.47 14.42 -45.93
N SER A 641 4.05 13.29 -46.33
CA SER A 641 3.77 12.63 -47.62
C SER A 641 2.37 12.00 -47.71
N GLN A 642 1.64 11.88 -46.60
CA GLN A 642 0.22 11.59 -46.58
C GLN A 642 -0.60 12.88 -46.68
N SER A 643 -0.33 13.87 -45.81
CA SER A 643 -1.06 15.15 -45.78
C SER A 643 -0.98 15.97 -47.06
N ILE A 644 0.10 15.83 -47.85
CA ILE A 644 0.26 16.50 -49.15
C ILE A 644 -0.61 15.86 -50.25
N ARG A 645 -1.02 14.58 -50.17
CA ARG A 645 -1.68 13.87 -51.27
C ARG A 645 -2.97 14.52 -51.77
N ASP A 646 -3.69 15.17 -50.86
CA ASP A 646 -4.96 15.84 -51.12
C ASP A 646 -4.84 17.38 -51.08
N MET A 647 -3.61 17.91 -51.06
CA MET A 647 -3.32 19.35 -51.03
C MET A 647 -3.09 19.92 -52.43
N ASP A 648 -3.74 21.04 -52.75
CA ASP A 648 -3.50 21.78 -53.99
C ASP A 648 -2.01 22.23 -54.08
N PRO A 649 -1.26 21.90 -55.14
CA PRO A 649 0.13 22.32 -55.31
C PRO A 649 0.36 23.84 -55.38
N THR A 650 -0.69 24.64 -55.56
CA THR A 650 -0.65 26.11 -55.50
C THR A 650 -0.77 26.67 -54.08
N ASN A 651 -1.06 25.82 -53.08
CA ASN A 651 -1.13 26.22 -51.67
C ASN A 651 0.27 26.62 -51.16
N GLU A 652 0.38 27.79 -50.52
CA GLU A 652 1.64 28.31 -49.96
C GLU A 652 2.34 27.35 -48.98
N ARG A 653 1.59 26.42 -48.36
CA ARG A 653 2.10 25.41 -47.43
C ARG A 653 2.80 24.24 -48.14
N TYR A 654 2.43 23.93 -49.38
CA TYR A 654 2.98 22.83 -50.17
C TYR A 654 4.52 22.88 -50.31
N PRO A 655 5.15 23.96 -50.84
CA PRO A 655 6.60 24.01 -51.01
C PRO A 655 7.35 23.98 -49.68
N VAL A 656 6.74 24.53 -48.62
CA VAL A 656 7.30 24.56 -47.27
C VAL A 656 7.41 23.14 -46.70
N LEU A 657 6.33 22.36 -46.78
CA LEU A 657 6.29 20.96 -46.34
C LEU A 657 7.17 20.05 -47.22
N ALA A 658 7.14 20.23 -48.54
CA ALA A 658 7.96 19.47 -49.49
C ALA A 658 9.47 19.64 -49.25
N SER A 659 9.91 20.78 -48.68
CA SER A 659 11.32 20.99 -48.32
C SER A 659 11.82 20.04 -47.22
N ILE A 660 10.97 19.70 -46.24
CA ILE A 660 11.32 18.76 -45.16
C ILE A 660 11.46 17.33 -45.72
N VAL A 661 10.53 16.91 -46.59
CA VAL A 661 10.60 15.60 -47.26
C VAL A 661 11.81 15.53 -48.18
N SER A 662 12.13 16.62 -48.89
CA SER A 662 13.32 16.71 -49.75
C SER A 662 14.62 16.55 -48.95
N LYS A 663 14.72 17.16 -47.75
CA LYS A 663 15.85 17.00 -46.82
C LYS A 663 16.05 15.52 -46.43
N ARG A 664 14.96 14.78 -46.13
CA ARG A 664 15.02 13.33 -45.86
C ARG A 664 15.45 12.53 -47.11
N ILE A 665 14.93 12.87 -48.29
CA ILE A 665 15.27 12.21 -49.56
C ILE A 665 16.75 12.42 -49.94
N GLU A 666 17.30 13.61 -49.75
CA GLU A 666 18.73 13.90 -50.01
C GLU A 666 19.65 13.15 -49.04
N TRP A 667 19.27 13.08 -47.76
CA TRP A 667 19.99 12.24 -46.80
C TRP A 667 19.95 10.76 -47.19
N LEU A 668 18.78 10.22 -47.56
CA LEU A 668 18.64 8.83 -48.03
C LEU A 668 19.49 8.54 -49.28
N LYS A 669 19.55 9.49 -50.24
CA LYS A 669 20.47 9.39 -51.40
C LYS A 669 21.93 9.30 -50.95
N SER A 670 22.37 10.12 -50.00
CA SER A 670 23.75 10.08 -49.49
C SER A 670 24.11 8.74 -48.85
N GLN A 671 23.16 8.11 -48.12
CA GLN A 671 23.37 6.78 -47.55
C GLN A 671 23.44 5.67 -48.63
N ILE A 672 22.62 5.78 -49.69
CA ILE A 672 22.67 4.88 -50.84
C ILE A 672 24.02 5.00 -51.59
N GLU A 673 24.53 6.22 -51.78
CA GLU A 673 25.86 6.45 -52.39
C GLU A 673 27.02 5.89 -51.55
N VAL A 674 26.86 5.73 -50.23
CA VAL A 674 27.82 5.03 -49.38
C VAL A 674 27.74 3.51 -49.59
N LEU A 675 26.55 2.93 -49.72
CA LEU A 675 26.35 1.49 -49.96
C LEU A 675 26.81 1.02 -51.35
N ASP A 676 26.75 1.90 -52.35
CA ASP A 676 27.18 1.62 -53.72
C ASP A 676 28.69 1.79 -53.95
N LYS A 677 29.45 2.23 -52.93
CA LYS A 677 30.93 2.15 -52.93
C LYS A 677 31.40 0.71 -52.70
N PRO A 678 32.45 0.23 -53.38
CA PRO A 678 33.06 -1.05 -53.06
C PRO A 678 33.80 -0.95 -51.71
N PHE A 679 33.48 -1.84 -50.77
CA PHE A 679 34.16 -1.92 -49.48
C PHE A 679 35.64 -2.30 -49.66
N THR A 680 36.55 -1.48 -49.15
CA THR A 680 37.99 -1.75 -49.11
C THR A 680 38.44 -2.13 -47.70
N TRP A 681 39.38 -3.07 -47.60
CA TRP A 681 40.09 -3.40 -46.34
C TRP A 681 41.31 -2.50 -46.10
N GLU A 682 41.51 -1.50 -46.95
CA GLU A 682 42.70 -0.66 -46.98
C GLU A 682 42.52 0.51 -45.99
N MET A 683 43.24 0.40 -44.87
CA MET A 683 43.31 1.41 -43.82
C MET A 683 44.77 1.84 -43.69
N SER A 684 45.19 2.80 -44.53
CA SER A 684 46.56 3.31 -44.63
C SER A 684 47.21 3.67 -43.29
N ASP A 685 46.38 4.05 -42.32
CA ASP A 685 46.80 4.62 -41.05
C ASP A 685 46.70 3.60 -39.89
N ALA A 686 46.24 2.37 -40.15
CA ALA A 686 45.94 1.37 -39.12
C ALA A 686 47.19 0.89 -38.34
N GLU A 687 47.30 1.21 -37.05
CA GLU A 687 48.50 0.96 -36.24
C GLU A 687 48.24 -0.12 -35.18
N PHE A 688 49.00 -1.22 -35.21
CA PHE A 688 48.88 -2.36 -34.31
C PHE A 688 50.28 -2.86 -33.90
N SER A 689 50.89 -2.15 -32.95
CA SER A 689 52.25 -2.41 -32.41
C SER A 689 52.52 -3.89 -32.11
N ASP A 690 51.51 -4.57 -31.56
CA ASP A 690 51.63 -5.92 -31.02
C ASP A 690 51.38 -7.00 -32.08
N ASN A 691 50.90 -6.61 -33.28
CA ASN A 691 50.58 -7.53 -34.36
C ASN A 691 50.86 -6.91 -35.75
N ALA A 692 52.15 -6.74 -36.05
CA ALA A 692 52.63 -6.18 -37.31
C ALA A 692 52.09 -6.88 -38.58
N LYS A 693 51.65 -8.15 -38.50
CA LYS A 693 51.00 -8.85 -39.63
C LYS A 693 49.63 -8.28 -39.96
N VAL A 694 48.82 -7.96 -38.96
CA VAL A 694 47.49 -7.34 -39.16
C VAL A 694 47.64 -5.91 -39.66
N GLN A 695 48.58 -5.15 -39.10
CA GLN A 695 48.94 -3.82 -39.60
C GLN A 695 49.40 -3.85 -41.07
N ALA A 696 50.27 -4.79 -41.45
CA ALA A 696 50.70 -4.92 -42.84
C ALA A 696 49.57 -5.34 -43.79
N PHE A 697 48.67 -6.24 -43.37
CA PHE A 697 47.51 -6.68 -44.14
C PHE A 697 46.50 -5.55 -44.41
N LEU A 698 46.34 -4.61 -43.47
CA LEU A 698 45.45 -3.46 -43.62
C LEU A 698 46.10 -2.27 -44.35
N ARG A 699 47.44 -2.15 -44.33
CA ARG A 699 48.19 -1.05 -44.97
C ARG A 699 48.77 -1.36 -46.36
N CYS A 700 48.63 -2.57 -46.90
CA CYS A 700 49.29 -2.95 -48.18
C CYS A 700 48.46 -3.89 -49.08
N LEU A 701 48.64 -3.80 -50.40
CA LEU A 701 47.70 -4.32 -51.39
C LEU A 701 48.08 -5.67 -52.07
N HIS A 702 49.28 -6.20 -51.83
CA HIS A 702 49.79 -7.43 -52.46
C HIS A 702 50.41 -8.43 -51.47
N GLU A 703 50.58 -9.68 -51.93
CA GLU A 703 51.21 -10.83 -51.24
C GLU A 703 50.38 -11.56 -50.14
N ASN A 704 49.24 -12.17 -50.52
CA ASN A 704 48.93 -13.61 -50.33
C ASN A 704 47.44 -13.93 -50.61
N ASP A 705 47.13 -14.59 -51.74
CA ASP A 705 45.73 -14.77 -52.18
C ASP A 705 44.95 -15.90 -51.51
N GLN A 706 45.60 -16.91 -50.92
CA GLN A 706 44.89 -18.08 -50.36
C GLN A 706 44.14 -17.76 -49.06
N GLU A 707 44.80 -17.17 -48.06
CA GLU A 707 44.13 -16.71 -46.82
C GLU A 707 43.08 -15.63 -47.13
N ARG A 708 43.43 -14.71 -48.04
CA ARG A 708 42.52 -13.67 -48.54
C ARG A 708 41.23 -14.27 -49.11
N THR A 709 41.31 -15.35 -49.90
CA THR A 709 40.14 -16.05 -50.47
C THR A 709 39.23 -16.67 -49.40
N GLN A 710 39.80 -17.18 -48.30
CA GLN A 710 39.02 -17.83 -47.24
C GLN A 710 38.34 -16.81 -46.32
N ILE A 711 39.05 -15.74 -45.94
CA ILE A 711 38.45 -14.61 -45.20
C ILE A 711 37.40 -13.90 -46.08
N GLN A 712 37.70 -13.61 -47.35
CA GLN A 712 36.71 -13.06 -48.29
C GLN A 712 35.47 -13.94 -48.47
N ARG A 713 35.53 -15.27 -48.28
CA ARG A 713 34.33 -16.13 -48.32
C ARG A 713 33.46 -16.01 -47.06
N ILE A 714 34.06 -15.85 -45.89
CA ILE A 714 33.33 -15.65 -44.63
C ILE A 714 32.77 -14.22 -44.62
N SER A 715 33.62 -13.22 -44.90
CA SER A 715 33.22 -11.83 -45.04
C SER A 715 32.15 -11.67 -46.12
N ARG A 716 32.27 -12.25 -47.32
CA ARG A 716 31.19 -12.21 -48.33
C ARG A 716 29.88 -12.81 -47.84
N ARG A 717 29.86 -13.74 -46.86
CA ARG A 717 28.61 -14.24 -46.29
C ARG A 717 27.96 -13.24 -45.35
N THR A 718 28.76 -12.58 -44.51
CA THR A 718 28.28 -11.50 -43.61
C THR A 718 27.92 -10.23 -44.41
N GLU A 719 28.72 -9.90 -45.40
CA GLU A 719 28.54 -8.81 -46.37
C GLU A 719 27.33 -9.08 -47.28
N LEU A 720 27.09 -10.31 -47.76
CA LEU A 720 25.86 -10.66 -48.47
C LEU A 720 24.63 -10.62 -47.56
N ARG A 721 24.78 -10.86 -46.25
CA ARG A 721 23.68 -10.64 -45.28
C ARG A 721 23.42 -9.14 -45.12
N SER A 722 24.43 -8.38 -44.70
CA SER A 722 24.35 -6.92 -44.54
C SER A 722 23.92 -6.22 -45.84
N ARG A 723 24.34 -6.69 -47.01
CA ARG A 723 23.86 -6.20 -48.33
C ARG A 723 22.49 -6.72 -48.69
N LEU A 724 22.04 -7.89 -48.25
CA LEU A 724 20.65 -8.32 -48.41
C LEU A 724 19.72 -7.51 -47.50
N ASP A 725 20.12 -7.24 -46.25
CA ASP A 725 19.38 -6.43 -45.28
C ASP A 725 19.35 -4.95 -45.72
N ALA A 726 20.49 -4.43 -46.19
CA ALA A 726 20.59 -3.10 -46.80
C ALA A 726 19.93 -3.02 -48.18
N GLN A 727 19.81 -4.12 -48.94
CA GLN A 727 19.08 -4.14 -50.22
C GLN A 727 17.58 -4.29 -50.00
N GLN A 728 17.10 -5.05 -48.99
CA GLN A 728 15.70 -5.03 -48.57
C GLN A 728 15.32 -3.64 -48.05
N SER A 729 16.23 -2.97 -47.33
CA SER A 729 16.10 -1.55 -46.99
C SER A 729 16.10 -0.68 -48.25
N LYS A 730 17.02 -0.86 -49.20
CA LYS A 730 17.08 -0.12 -50.49
C LYS A 730 15.84 -0.35 -51.34
N GLU A 731 15.24 -1.54 -51.32
CA GLU A 731 13.99 -1.88 -52.03
C GLU A 731 12.77 -1.25 -51.34
N ARG A 732 12.76 -1.17 -50.00
CA ARG A 732 11.80 -0.37 -49.22
C ARG A 732 11.94 1.12 -49.57
N PHE A 733 13.14 1.69 -49.45
CA PHE A 733 13.43 3.09 -49.80
C PHE A 733 13.14 3.42 -51.27
N VAL A 734 13.44 2.52 -52.22
CA VAL A 734 13.13 2.72 -53.65
C VAL A 734 11.63 2.64 -53.90
N ARG A 735 10.89 1.74 -53.23
CA ARG A 735 9.42 1.71 -53.29
C ARG A 735 8.86 3.05 -52.79
N ASP A 736 9.26 3.48 -51.61
CA ASP A 736 8.72 4.66 -50.93
C ASP A 736 9.10 5.97 -51.65
N ALA A 737 10.35 6.09 -52.12
CA ALA A 737 10.77 7.19 -52.99
C ALA A 737 10.17 7.13 -54.41
N SER A 738 9.71 5.96 -54.88
CA SER A 738 8.98 5.84 -56.14
C SER A 738 7.49 6.12 -56.01
N GLU A 739 6.88 6.01 -54.82
CA GLU A 739 5.56 6.59 -54.56
C GLU A 739 5.62 8.11 -54.62
N PHE A 740 6.69 8.71 -54.08
CA PHE A 740 6.90 10.16 -54.09
C PHE A 740 7.23 10.72 -55.49
N ASN A 741 8.09 10.06 -56.29
CA ASN A 741 8.45 10.53 -57.65
C ASN A 741 7.46 10.13 -58.77
N LYS A 742 6.35 9.46 -58.47
CA LYS A 742 5.30 9.10 -59.45
C LYS A 742 4.00 9.90 -59.26
N ARG A 743 4.00 10.89 -58.38
CA ARG A 743 2.89 11.80 -58.07
C ARG A 743 3.39 13.24 -58.14
#